data_AF-A0A8H4Z9P2-F1
#
_entry.id   AF-A0A8H4Z9P2-F1
#
_cell.length_a   1.000
_cell.length_b   1.000
_cell.length_c   1.000
_cell.angle_alpha   90.00
_cell.angle_beta   90.00
_cell.angle_gamma   90.00
#
_symmetry.space_group_name_H-M   'P 1'
#
loop_
_entity.id
_entity.type
_entity.pdbx_description
1 polymer ?
#
loop_
_entity_poly.entity_id
_entity_poly.type
_entity_poly.pdbx_seq_one_letter_code
_entity_poly.pdbx_strand_id
1 'polypeptide(L)'
;MSTTTKTNIIVSHESIVHPTLTDKGKHVVGKQLRAPRDPPVSLEKKINFYIWVLTIMLIQAWRDLKTRRWFKPLQRDDVAGHYFYVPIGRLNPRILLSAPHDRVLIRTIPSSMTRDYEELDDFSACPEREIVNAGSNNYGGFSRSEHNSASLIESTLRLLPFNPAPIELSSRVHEELAAYMGSKACATTTSGFSANLLAFQTAAETAEKLGRHCIFLLDAESHASMFTGAFINKRTTTHRFKHNDITDLDLAGHMSPAPAILALRRIYNFCLLVDEAHGFMALGKGGRGSFEWWQDRGYDCPLEEIDIMTGTMSKSVGCIGGFVSTNGIYAAELERQRALQHQNGAETLSTVVLVRILSLINKPKFIEERMTTLERKASFVADCLAQAGCDILSSYGSPVVCFPVGTIQQASRFHEEAMQRGFAVACGVPPATPLWSCRVRVCIFATTSWKDILDLINMIIKVSCKLQIKGITPTVFTPDILPKQHPDDPSIAEQSVKSDASFCSYVEDLSKKYPGGDLEAKPPLNLPQSQEAVEASVKAFSKYGLGPSSVRWYYGTFDVFIALERRLAKLYPSLEHHSGRCRAMLGTDAHTMMLSLLSACTNPYASGVINILLIPATAPLAVKDGANLNRPRVDTQIIYYDNLDNVVAELRKLPGAASKLHLTLYLQTTNHDGSILDLPATIQRIVSEIADPIQLKGLKLILDDSGGLGKIGPRHLGYLDLMEREHGVSFLKKMLGKKLAPKTEVVVTGSFFNAFGQQGGYIISSASFVEVHTVSSKSFVFSTPPTPVQVAMSEKVLEILSRGTS
;
A
#
# COMPACT_ATOMS: atom_id res chain seq x y z
N MET A 1 29.62 38.50 14.08
CA MET A 1 28.47 37.88 14.79
C MET A 1 27.19 38.22 14.03
N SER A 2 26.76 37.32 13.14
CA SER A 2 25.39 37.26 12.64
C SER A 2 25.09 35.75 12.53
N THR A 3 24.51 35.23 13.59
CA THR A 3 23.99 33.87 13.68
C THR A 3 22.66 33.83 12.95
N THR A 4 22.68 33.78 11.62
CA THR A 4 21.52 33.30 10.87
C THR A 4 21.43 31.79 11.10
N THR A 5 20.53 31.38 11.98
CA THR A 5 20.01 30.01 12.06
C THR A 5 19.44 29.68 10.68
N LYS A 6 20.25 29.06 9.81
CA LYS A 6 19.81 28.60 8.49
C LYS A 6 18.91 27.38 8.69
N THR A 7 17.61 27.61 8.72
CA THR A 7 16.59 26.56 8.74
C THR A 7 16.61 25.79 7.42
N ASN A 8 16.61 24.46 7.46
CA ASN A 8 16.41 23.66 6.25
C ASN A 8 14.91 23.57 5.99
N ILE A 9 14.47 24.20 4.90
CA ILE A 9 13.13 24.05 4.36
C ILE A 9 13.15 22.85 3.41
N ILE A 10 12.15 21.97 3.50
CA ILE A 10 11.96 20.85 2.58
C ILE A 10 10.59 21.04 1.94
N VAL A 11 10.53 21.15 0.61
CA VAL A 11 9.26 21.23 -0.13
C VAL A 11 8.99 19.89 -0.77
N SER A 12 7.81 19.32 -0.50
CA SER A 12 7.33 18.12 -1.19
C SER A 12 6.28 18.45 -2.23
N HIS A 13 6.30 17.71 -3.33
CA HIS A 13 5.40 17.96 -4.45
C HIS A 13 4.79 16.67 -5.01
N GLU A 14 3.48 16.73 -5.27
CA GLU A 14 2.71 15.70 -5.99
C GLU A 14 1.77 16.40 -6.99
N SER A 15 1.73 15.92 -8.23
CA SER A 15 0.84 16.30 -9.36
C SER A 15 1.38 17.28 -10.42
N ILE A 16 0.73 17.31 -11.58
CA ILE A 16 1.18 17.96 -12.82
C ILE A 16 0.07 18.92 -13.26
N VAL A 17 0.41 20.17 -13.62
CA VAL A 17 -0.50 21.14 -14.24
C VAL A 17 0.21 21.92 -15.36
N HIS A 18 -0.40 21.96 -16.55
CA HIS A 18 0.06 22.68 -17.74
C HIS A 18 -0.40 24.15 -17.82
N PRO A 19 0.41 25.06 -18.39
CA PRO A 19 -0.06 26.22 -19.14
C PRO A 19 -0.19 25.87 -20.64
N THR A 20 -1.22 26.40 -21.29
CA THR A 20 -1.51 26.22 -22.71
C THR A 20 -0.52 26.96 -23.61
N LEU A 21 0.08 26.25 -24.57
CA LEU A 21 0.82 26.83 -25.71
C LEU A 21 0.05 26.54 -26.99
N THR A 22 -0.43 27.59 -27.66
CA THR A 22 -0.70 27.57 -29.10
C THR A 22 -0.12 28.83 -29.73
N ASP A 23 0.69 28.63 -30.77
CA ASP A 23 1.16 29.69 -31.65
C ASP A 23 0.19 29.85 -32.82
N LYS A 24 -0.32 31.08 -32.97
CA LYS A 24 -0.90 31.78 -34.13
C LYS A 24 -2.12 32.61 -33.74
N GLY A 25 -1.82 33.86 -33.37
CA GLY A 25 -2.63 35.06 -33.60
C GLY A 25 -4.16 34.94 -33.45
N LYS A 26 -4.64 35.11 -32.22
CA LYS A 26 -5.82 35.92 -31.84
C LYS A 26 -6.03 35.77 -30.33
N HIS A 27 -5.93 36.87 -29.60
CA HIS A 27 -6.20 36.92 -28.16
C HIS A 27 -7.64 36.48 -27.87
N VAL A 28 -7.84 35.22 -27.49
CA VAL A 28 -9.01 34.80 -26.71
C VAL A 28 -8.60 34.92 -25.25
N VAL A 29 -9.17 35.92 -24.58
CA VAL A 29 -8.99 36.15 -23.14
C VAL A 29 -9.23 34.84 -22.40
N GLY A 30 -8.17 34.32 -21.76
CA GLY A 30 -8.18 33.07 -21.03
C GLY A 30 -9.27 33.09 -19.96
N LYS A 31 -10.20 32.13 -20.02
CA LYS A 31 -11.06 31.82 -18.88
C LYS A 31 -10.14 31.36 -17.74
N GLN A 32 -10.17 32.08 -16.63
CA GLN A 32 -9.66 31.64 -15.34
C GLN A 32 -10.05 30.17 -15.13
N LEU A 33 -9.06 29.28 -15.01
CA LEU A 33 -9.25 27.97 -14.39
C LEU A 33 -9.55 28.24 -12.91
N ARG A 34 -10.83 28.22 -12.58
CA ARG A 34 -11.30 28.30 -11.20
C ARG A 34 -10.99 26.95 -10.55
N ALA A 35 -10.53 26.96 -9.30
CA ALA A 35 -10.67 25.80 -8.42
C ALA A 35 -12.10 25.25 -8.60
N PRO A 36 -12.30 23.92 -8.71
CA PRO A 36 -13.62 23.35 -8.92
C PRO A 36 -14.53 23.90 -7.83
N ARG A 37 -15.42 24.82 -8.21
CA ARG A 37 -16.46 25.27 -7.30
C ARG A 37 -17.31 24.04 -7.06
N ASP A 38 -17.42 23.63 -5.80
CA ASP A 38 -18.36 22.59 -5.39
C ASP A 38 -19.67 22.81 -6.18
N PRO A 39 -20.15 21.82 -6.95
CA PRO A 39 -21.40 22.00 -7.65
C PRO A 39 -22.45 22.40 -6.61
N PRO A 40 -23.26 23.46 -6.83
CA PRO A 40 -24.24 23.88 -5.84
C PRO A 40 -25.24 22.75 -5.64
N VAL A 41 -25.05 21.98 -4.56
CA VAL A 41 -25.96 20.90 -4.18
C VAL A 41 -27.14 21.53 -3.46
N SER A 42 -28.35 21.30 -3.95
CA SER A 42 -29.58 21.78 -3.31
C SER A 42 -29.64 21.30 -1.86
N LEU A 43 -30.26 22.11 -1.00
CA LEU A 43 -30.45 21.76 0.41
C LEU A 43 -31.16 20.40 0.56
N GLU A 44 -32.13 20.12 -0.32
CA GLU A 44 -32.82 18.82 -0.41
C GLU A 44 -31.87 17.65 -0.67
N LYS A 45 -30.93 17.76 -1.63
CA LYS A 45 -29.94 16.71 -1.89
C LYS A 45 -28.98 16.51 -0.72
N LYS A 46 -28.63 17.59 -0.01
CA LYS A 46 -27.84 17.50 1.22
C LYS A 46 -28.61 16.76 2.31
N ILE A 47 -29.88 17.11 2.53
CA ILE A 47 -30.76 16.44 3.50
C ILE A 47 -30.92 14.96 3.16
N ASN A 48 -31.23 14.62 1.90
CA ASN A 48 -31.38 13.23 1.45
C ASN A 48 -30.08 12.42 1.63
N PHE A 49 -28.92 13.02 1.42
CA PHE A 49 -27.63 12.38 1.71
C PHE A 49 -27.45 12.12 3.21
N TYR A 50 -27.73 13.11 4.07
CA TYR A 50 -27.65 12.91 5.52
C TYR A 50 -28.65 11.87 6.01
N ILE A 51 -29.87 11.86 5.49
CA ILE A 51 -30.86 10.81 5.74
C ILE A 51 -30.31 9.45 5.31
N TRP A 52 -29.74 9.34 4.10
CA TRP A 52 -29.15 8.09 3.60
C TRP A 52 -27.99 7.59 4.47
N VAL A 53 -27.08 8.48 4.87
CA VAL A 53 -26.01 8.16 5.84
C VAL A 53 -26.61 7.69 7.15
N LEU A 54 -27.61 8.40 7.67
CA LEU A 54 -28.30 8.04 8.92
C LEU A 54 -29.04 6.70 8.81
N THR A 55 -29.67 6.40 7.67
CA THR A 55 -30.31 5.12 7.38
C THR A 55 -29.30 3.99 7.36
N ILE A 56 -28.13 4.18 6.72
CA ILE A 56 -27.05 3.19 6.73
C ILE A 56 -26.53 2.97 8.15
N MET A 57 -26.32 4.05 8.91
CA MET A 57 -25.92 3.97 10.31
C MET A 57 -26.95 3.20 11.14
N LEU A 58 -28.25 3.42 10.91
CA LEU A 58 -29.34 2.71 11.59
C LEU A 58 -29.45 1.25 11.17
N ILE A 59 -29.26 0.92 9.89
CA ILE A 59 -29.23 -0.48 9.41
C ILE A 59 -28.05 -1.23 10.03
N GLN A 60 -26.88 -0.58 10.10
CA GLN A 60 -25.71 -1.14 10.75
C GLN A 60 -25.95 -1.30 12.26
N ALA A 61 -26.51 -0.28 12.92
CA ALA A 61 -26.90 -0.35 14.33
C ALA A 61 -27.86 -1.51 14.60
N TRP A 62 -28.86 -1.70 13.74
CA TRP A 62 -29.83 -2.79 13.84
C TRP A 62 -29.19 -4.15 13.58
N ARG A 63 -28.25 -4.27 12.63
CA ARG A 63 -27.48 -5.49 12.38
C ARG A 63 -26.59 -5.85 13.56
N ASP A 64 -25.93 -4.86 14.14
CA ASP A 64 -25.09 -5.03 15.33
C ASP A 64 -25.94 -5.42 16.55
N LEU A 65 -27.12 -4.81 16.71
CA LEU A 65 -28.10 -5.19 17.73
C LEU A 65 -28.57 -6.65 17.56
N LYS A 66 -28.92 -7.05 16.33
CA LYS A 66 -29.39 -8.40 15.99
C LYS A 66 -28.30 -9.46 16.22
N THR A 67 -27.04 -9.09 16.02
CA THR A 67 -25.87 -9.98 16.21
C THR A 67 -25.27 -9.89 17.62
N ARG A 68 -25.92 -9.18 18.57
CA ARG A 68 -25.43 -8.93 19.93
C ARG A 68 -24.02 -8.32 19.98
N ARG A 69 -23.67 -7.50 18.98
CA ARG A 69 -22.41 -6.74 18.91
C ARG A 69 -22.60 -5.39 19.62
N TRP A 70 -21.55 -4.90 20.28
CA TRP A 70 -21.57 -3.58 20.93
C TRP A 70 -21.47 -2.46 19.89
N PHE A 71 -22.34 -1.44 20.01
CA PHE A 71 -22.41 -0.30 19.09
C PHE A 71 -21.18 0.62 19.23
N LYS A 72 -20.42 0.82 18.15
CA LYS A 72 -19.30 1.79 18.08
C LYS A 72 -19.84 3.15 17.62
N PRO A 73 -19.61 4.26 18.35
CA PRO A 73 -19.86 5.60 17.84
C PRO A 73 -18.96 5.86 16.63
N LEU A 74 -19.56 6.10 15.46
CA LEU A 74 -18.84 6.36 14.21
C LEU A 74 -18.15 7.72 14.22
N GLN A 75 -16.82 7.72 14.08
CA GLN A 75 -16.05 8.94 13.89
C GLN A 75 -16.03 9.34 12.41
N ARG A 76 -15.86 10.63 12.10
CA ARG A 76 -15.87 11.13 10.71
C ARG A 76 -14.85 10.42 9.80
N ASP A 77 -13.67 10.09 10.33
CA ASP A 77 -12.62 9.36 9.59
C ASP A 77 -12.96 7.88 9.43
N ASP A 78 -13.59 7.28 10.46
CA ASP A 78 -14.13 5.91 10.39
C ASP A 78 -15.24 5.83 9.32
N VAL A 79 -16.11 6.83 9.23
CA VAL A 79 -17.16 6.90 8.20
C VAL A 79 -16.53 6.93 6.79
N ALA A 80 -15.42 7.65 6.61
CA ALA A 80 -14.80 7.81 5.31
C ALA A 80 -14.11 6.53 4.80
N GLY A 81 -13.34 5.85 5.66
CA GLY A 81 -12.73 4.56 5.33
C GLY A 81 -13.76 3.43 5.21
N HIS A 82 -14.72 3.36 6.15
CA HIS A 82 -15.71 2.29 6.26
C HIS A 82 -16.79 2.35 5.19
N TYR A 83 -17.25 3.55 4.81
CA TYR A 83 -18.41 3.70 3.92
C TYR A 83 -18.08 4.15 2.49
N PHE A 84 -16.86 4.58 2.19
CA PHE A 84 -16.54 5.09 0.85
C PHE A 84 -15.49 4.27 0.11
N TYR A 85 -14.35 3.94 0.72
CA TYR A 85 -13.30 3.15 0.06
C TYR A 85 -13.55 1.63 0.08
N VAL A 86 -13.83 1.08 1.26
CA VAL A 86 -14.02 -0.36 1.45
C VAL A 86 -15.31 -0.89 0.82
N PRO A 87 -16.44 -0.15 0.78
CA PRO A 87 -17.65 -0.67 0.17
C PRO A 87 -17.58 -0.80 -1.34
N ILE A 88 -16.85 0.03 -2.10
CA ILE A 88 -16.84 -0.18 -3.56
C ILE A 88 -16.20 -1.55 -3.90
N GLY A 89 -15.14 -1.93 -3.19
CA GLY A 89 -14.51 -3.26 -3.31
C GLY A 89 -15.30 -4.40 -2.65
N ARG A 90 -16.04 -4.17 -1.55
CA ARG A 90 -16.81 -5.21 -0.82
C ARG A 90 -18.30 -5.32 -1.20
N LEU A 91 -18.89 -4.29 -1.81
CA LEU A 91 -20.28 -4.31 -2.32
C LEU A 91 -20.35 -5.15 -3.59
N ASN A 92 -19.27 -5.17 -4.38
CA ASN A 92 -19.13 -5.99 -5.56
C ASN A 92 -17.75 -6.67 -5.53
N PRO A 93 -17.53 -7.66 -4.65
CA PRO A 93 -16.24 -8.29 -4.50
C PRO A 93 -15.85 -9.04 -5.77
N ARG A 94 -14.58 -8.90 -6.12
CA ARG A 94 -13.98 -9.47 -7.33
C ARG A 94 -12.76 -10.27 -6.96
N ILE A 95 -12.70 -11.47 -7.53
CA ILE A 95 -11.52 -12.31 -7.45
C ILE A 95 -10.83 -12.25 -8.81
N LEU A 96 -9.58 -11.79 -8.80
CA LEU A 96 -8.71 -11.80 -9.97
C LEU A 96 -8.15 -13.21 -10.16
N LEU A 97 -8.34 -13.76 -11.36
CA LEU A 97 -7.89 -15.09 -11.74
C LEU A 97 -6.73 -15.05 -12.76
N SER A 98 -6.35 -13.86 -13.21
CA SER A 98 -5.23 -13.63 -14.12
C SER A 98 -4.37 -12.47 -13.63
N ALA A 99 -3.18 -12.33 -14.23
CA ALA A 99 -2.34 -11.15 -14.09
C ALA A 99 -3.10 -9.86 -14.45
N PRO A 100 -2.77 -8.71 -13.82
CA PRO A 100 -3.48 -7.44 -13.98
C PRO A 100 -3.08 -6.69 -15.26
N HIS A 101 -3.16 -7.37 -16.40
CA HIS A 101 -2.93 -6.80 -17.72
C HIS A 101 -4.08 -5.87 -18.15
N ASP A 102 -4.04 -5.35 -19.38
CA ASP A 102 -5.11 -4.59 -20.04
C ASP A 102 -6.44 -5.36 -20.18
N ARG A 103 -6.39 -6.69 -20.22
CA ARG A 103 -7.54 -7.58 -20.04
C ARG A 103 -7.29 -8.50 -18.87
N VAL A 104 -8.33 -8.71 -18.07
CA VAL A 104 -8.24 -9.52 -16.86
C VAL A 104 -9.42 -10.45 -16.73
N LEU A 105 -9.12 -11.69 -16.34
CA LEU A 105 -10.12 -12.68 -15.97
C LEU A 105 -10.51 -12.42 -14.52
N ILE A 106 -11.80 -12.12 -14.33
CA ILE A 106 -12.37 -11.94 -13.00
C ILE A 106 -13.48 -12.94 -12.75
N ARG A 107 -13.64 -13.25 -11.47
CA ARG A 107 -14.81 -13.92 -10.94
C ARG A 107 -15.59 -12.92 -10.11
N THR A 108 -16.84 -12.70 -10.52
CA THR A 108 -17.72 -11.72 -9.87
C THR A 108 -18.56 -12.44 -8.84
N ILE A 109 -18.56 -11.95 -7.61
CA ILE A 109 -19.32 -12.54 -6.51
C ILE A 109 -20.73 -11.94 -6.53
N PRO A 110 -21.78 -12.72 -6.85
CA PRO A 110 -23.14 -12.20 -6.86
C PRO A 110 -23.54 -11.53 -5.55
N SER A 111 -24.34 -10.47 -5.64
CA SER A 111 -24.85 -9.73 -4.48
C SER A 111 -25.75 -10.58 -3.57
N SER A 112 -26.24 -11.72 -4.06
CA SER A 112 -26.98 -12.72 -3.28
C SER A 112 -26.11 -13.58 -2.36
N MET A 113 -24.79 -13.61 -2.57
CA MET A 113 -23.86 -14.35 -1.71
C MET A 113 -23.33 -13.48 -0.57
N THR A 114 -22.84 -14.15 0.48
CA THR A 114 -22.27 -13.46 1.64
C THR A 114 -21.16 -12.49 1.26
N ARG A 115 -21.09 -11.37 1.99
CA ARG A 115 -19.96 -10.43 1.88
C ARG A 115 -18.70 -10.94 2.57
N ASP A 116 -18.79 -12.00 3.38
CA ASP A 116 -17.66 -12.77 3.89
C ASP A 116 -17.20 -13.80 2.83
N TYR A 117 -17.00 -13.34 1.60
CA TYR A 117 -16.67 -14.23 0.49
C TYR A 117 -15.31 -14.89 0.68
N GLU A 118 -14.45 -14.32 1.53
CA GLU A 118 -13.19 -14.92 1.94
C GLU A 118 -13.39 -16.25 2.69
N GLU A 119 -14.61 -16.70 2.93
CA GLU A 119 -14.96 -17.98 3.58
C GLU A 119 -15.61 -19.00 2.65
N LEU A 120 -15.96 -18.63 1.41
CA LEU A 120 -16.56 -19.57 0.46
C LEU A 120 -15.53 -20.62 0.05
N ASP A 121 -15.72 -21.87 0.48
CA ASP A 121 -14.81 -22.97 0.15
C ASP A 121 -14.67 -23.19 -1.36
N ASP A 122 -15.75 -22.96 -2.10
CA ASP A 122 -15.76 -23.02 -3.54
C ASP A 122 -16.38 -21.78 -4.17
N PHE A 123 -15.65 -21.25 -5.16
CA PHE A 123 -16.02 -20.12 -5.96
C PHE A 123 -16.41 -20.52 -7.39
N SER A 124 -16.35 -21.82 -7.74
CA SER A 124 -16.63 -22.35 -9.09
C SER A 124 -18.00 -21.96 -9.64
N ALA A 125 -19.00 -21.82 -8.77
CA ALA A 125 -20.35 -21.41 -9.13
C ALA A 125 -20.46 -19.91 -9.47
N CYS A 126 -19.44 -19.11 -9.20
CA CYS A 126 -19.45 -17.68 -9.51
C CYS A 126 -19.11 -17.46 -10.98
N PRO A 127 -19.82 -16.54 -11.68
CA PRO A 127 -19.55 -16.27 -13.09
C PRO A 127 -18.14 -15.70 -13.30
N GLU A 128 -17.43 -16.31 -14.23
CA GLU A 128 -16.16 -15.82 -14.76
C GLU A 128 -16.39 -15.00 -16.01
N ARG A 129 -15.62 -13.92 -16.14
CA ARG A 129 -15.64 -13.06 -17.31
C ARG A 129 -14.30 -12.38 -17.50
N GLU A 130 -13.89 -12.28 -18.75
CA GLU A 130 -12.80 -11.39 -19.12
C GLU A 130 -13.35 -9.98 -19.31
N ILE A 131 -12.64 -8.98 -18.77
CA ILE A 131 -13.02 -7.57 -18.86
C ILE A 131 -11.82 -6.71 -19.24
N VAL A 132 -12.08 -5.57 -19.86
CA VAL A 132 -11.08 -4.53 -20.10
C VAL A 132 -10.73 -3.86 -18.78
N ASN A 133 -9.45 -3.88 -18.44
CA ASN A 133 -8.91 -3.29 -17.23
C ASN A 133 -8.45 -1.85 -17.51
N ALA A 134 -9.17 -0.90 -16.93
CA ALA A 134 -8.83 0.51 -16.89
C ALA A 134 -8.84 1.04 -15.43
N GLY A 135 -8.56 0.16 -14.46
CA GLY A 135 -8.64 0.46 -13.04
C GLY A 135 -7.45 0.00 -12.19
N SER A 136 -6.56 -0.87 -12.70
CA SER A 136 -5.24 -1.09 -12.09
C SER A 136 -4.23 -0.02 -12.54
N ASN A 137 -3.05 0.03 -11.92
CA ASN A 137 -2.03 1.06 -12.20
C ASN A 137 -0.89 0.54 -13.10
N ASN A 138 -1.19 -0.39 -14.01
CA ASN A 138 -0.19 -0.99 -14.91
C ASN A 138 0.07 -0.12 -16.16
N TYR A 139 0.36 1.17 -15.97
CA TYR A 139 0.37 2.16 -17.08
C TYR A 139 1.35 1.80 -18.19
N GLY A 140 2.61 1.52 -17.84
CA GLY A 140 3.62 1.07 -18.82
C GLY A 140 3.34 -0.31 -19.42
N GLY A 141 2.39 -1.07 -18.86
CA GLY A 141 2.09 -2.42 -19.31
C GLY A 141 3.10 -3.48 -18.85
N PHE A 142 4.10 -3.12 -18.03
CA PHE A 142 5.19 -4.00 -17.65
C PHE A 142 4.80 -5.10 -16.65
N SER A 143 3.53 -5.26 -16.28
CA SER A 143 3.10 -6.53 -15.65
C SER A 143 3.19 -7.72 -16.61
N ARG A 144 3.16 -7.49 -17.93
CA ARG A 144 3.33 -8.53 -18.95
C ARG A 144 4.77 -9.02 -19.01
N SER A 145 4.91 -10.34 -19.14
CA SER A 145 6.19 -10.98 -19.41
C SER A 145 6.41 -11.04 -20.92
N GLU A 146 7.25 -10.14 -21.43
CA GLU A 146 7.60 -10.04 -22.84
C GLU A 146 9.10 -10.25 -23.05
N HIS A 147 9.51 -10.57 -24.27
CA HIS A 147 10.92 -10.64 -24.68
C HIS A 147 11.80 -11.61 -23.87
N ASN A 148 11.29 -12.79 -23.51
CA ASN A 148 11.93 -13.82 -22.67
C ASN A 148 12.03 -13.50 -21.16
N SER A 149 11.44 -12.39 -20.69
CA SER A 149 11.42 -12.09 -19.26
C SER A 149 10.70 -13.16 -18.41
N ALA A 150 9.77 -13.92 -18.98
CA ALA A 150 9.15 -15.05 -18.27
C ALA A 150 10.18 -16.12 -17.88
N SER A 151 11.01 -16.54 -18.84
CA SER A 151 12.06 -17.54 -18.63
C SER A 151 13.13 -17.04 -17.65
N LEU A 152 13.52 -15.76 -17.74
CA LEU A 152 14.45 -15.15 -16.79
C LEU A 152 13.93 -15.23 -15.34
N ILE A 153 12.65 -14.89 -15.15
CA ILE A 153 12.00 -14.90 -13.84
C ILE A 153 11.83 -16.33 -13.32
N GLU A 154 11.43 -17.27 -14.16
CA GLU A 154 11.35 -18.69 -13.79
C GLU A 154 12.73 -19.25 -13.41
N SER A 155 13.77 -19.02 -14.22
CA SER A 155 15.14 -19.42 -13.91
C SER A 155 15.61 -18.81 -12.59
N THR A 156 15.29 -17.54 -12.32
CA THR A 156 15.61 -16.88 -11.04
C THR A 156 14.95 -17.58 -9.86
N LEU A 157 13.66 -17.93 -9.97
CA LEU A 157 12.92 -18.65 -8.92
C LEU A 157 13.50 -20.05 -8.64
N ARG A 158 14.08 -20.69 -9.65
CA ARG A 158 14.64 -22.05 -9.53
C ARG A 158 16.10 -22.07 -9.10
N LEU A 159 16.91 -21.12 -9.58
CA LEU A 159 18.37 -21.19 -9.46
C LEU A 159 18.95 -20.35 -8.33
N LEU A 160 18.25 -19.34 -7.83
CA LEU A 160 18.75 -18.43 -6.80
C LEU A 160 17.92 -18.51 -5.51
N PRO A 161 18.51 -18.18 -4.35
CA PRO A 161 17.76 -18.05 -3.12
C PRO A 161 16.68 -16.98 -3.27
N PHE A 162 15.48 -17.26 -2.76
CA PHE A 162 14.38 -16.29 -2.82
C PHE A 162 14.68 -15.01 -2.00
N ASN A 163 15.20 -15.21 -0.78
CA ASN A 163 15.72 -14.20 0.13
C ASN A 163 16.68 -14.87 1.15
N PRO A 164 17.66 -14.15 1.71
CA PRO A 164 18.08 -12.82 1.25
C PRO A 164 18.66 -12.90 -0.17
N ALA A 165 18.51 -11.83 -0.93
CA ALA A 165 19.08 -11.77 -2.28
C ALA A 165 20.62 -11.78 -2.24
N PRO A 166 21.30 -12.32 -3.28
CA PRO A 166 22.74 -12.19 -3.42
C PRO A 166 23.18 -10.71 -3.28
N ILE A 167 24.24 -10.46 -2.52
CA ILE A 167 24.66 -9.10 -2.17
C ILE A 167 25.11 -8.32 -3.42
N GLU A 168 25.72 -8.99 -4.38
CA GLU A 168 26.13 -8.42 -5.67
C GLU A 168 24.93 -8.01 -6.51
N LEU A 169 23.86 -8.81 -6.50
CA LEU A 169 22.62 -8.47 -7.18
C LEU A 169 21.99 -7.22 -6.56
N SER A 170 21.88 -7.19 -5.22
CA SER A 170 21.31 -6.06 -4.48
C SER A 170 22.10 -4.76 -4.73
N SER A 171 23.43 -4.84 -4.65
CA SER A 171 24.31 -3.68 -4.87
C SER A 171 24.22 -3.17 -6.31
N ARG A 172 24.21 -4.10 -7.29
CA ARG A 172 24.05 -3.76 -8.71
C ARG A 172 22.72 -3.07 -9.00
N VAL A 173 21.62 -3.49 -8.36
CA VAL A 173 20.31 -2.81 -8.50
C VAL A 173 20.38 -1.37 -7.99
N HIS A 174 21.01 -1.13 -6.85
CA HIS A 174 21.17 0.22 -6.28
C HIS A 174 22.00 1.11 -7.19
N GLU A 175 23.13 0.60 -7.70
CA GLU A 175 24.02 1.33 -8.62
C GLU A 175 23.35 1.65 -9.96
N GLU A 176 22.74 0.66 -10.62
CA GLU A 176 22.13 0.85 -11.93
C GLU A 176 20.83 1.67 -11.83
N LEU A 177 20.05 1.55 -10.75
CA LEU A 177 18.93 2.47 -10.52
C LEU A 177 19.41 3.90 -10.26
N ALA A 178 20.49 4.09 -9.51
CA ALA A 178 21.05 5.42 -9.29
C ALA A 178 21.46 6.07 -10.62
N ALA A 179 22.15 5.30 -11.48
CA ALA A 179 22.53 5.73 -12.83
C ALA A 179 21.30 6.02 -13.72
N TYR A 180 20.31 5.14 -13.71
CA TYR A 180 19.06 5.31 -14.46
C TYR A 180 18.32 6.60 -14.08
N MET A 181 18.29 6.92 -12.79
CA MET A 181 17.66 8.14 -12.27
C MET A 181 18.54 9.39 -12.38
N GLY A 182 19.80 9.28 -12.84
CA GLY A 182 20.74 10.39 -12.88
C GLY A 182 21.09 10.92 -11.49
N SER A 183 21.25 10.02 -10.51
CA SER A 183 21.45 10.36 -9.10
C SER A 183 22.73 9.75 -8.52
N LYS A 184 23.19 10.29 -7.38
CA LYS A 184 24.42 9.81 -6.74
C LYS A 184 24.26 8.50 -5.98
N ALA A 185 23.10 8.26 -5.36
CA ALA A 185 22.82 7.04 -4.62
C ALA A 185 21.34 6.67 -4.73
N CYS A 186 21.04 5.37 -4.71
CA CYS A 186 19.68 4.85 -4.73
C CYS A 186 19.56 3.62 -3.83
N ALA A 187 18.48 3.56 -3.04
CA ALA A 187 18.18 2.44 -2.16
C ALA A 187 16.77 1.92 -2.44
N THR A 188 16.62 0.60 -2.52
CA THR A 188 15.31 -0.05 -2.63
C THR A 188 14.68 -0.32 -1.27
N THR A 189 13.35 -0.31 -1.23
CA THR A 189 12.55 -0.60 -0.03
C THR A 189 11.39 -1.54 -0.38
N THR A 190 10.76 -2.13 0.64
CA THR A 190 9.65 -3.10 0.50
C THR A 190 8.38 -2.53 -0.14
N SER A 191 8.20 -1.21 -0.13
CA SER A 191 7.03 -0.54 -0.67
C SER A 191 7.28 0.94 -0.93
N GLY A 192 6.45 1.59 -1.75
CA GLY A 192 6.45 3.06 -1.86
C GLY A 192 6.13 3.79 -0.55
N PHE A 193 5.44 3.12 0.39
CA PHE A 193 5.21 3.66 1.74
C PHE A 193 6.53 3.70 2.51
N SER A 194 7.28 2.60 2.51
CA SER A 194 8.60 2.48 3.17
C SER A 194 9.64 3.40 2.53
N ALA A 195 9.58 3.60 1.20
CA ALA A 195 10.42 4.57 0.51
C ALA A 195 10.21 5.99 1.05
N ASN A 196 8.95 6.41 1.23
CA ASN A 196 8.64 7.70 1.83
C ASN A 196 9.12 7.81 3.28
N LEU A 197 8.95 6.76 4.10
CA LEU A 197 9.49 6.77 5.48
C LEU A 197 11.00 6.99 5.49
N LEU A 198 11.74 6.25 4.66
CA LEU A 198 13.19 6.37 4.53
C LEU A 198 13.62 7.74 4.00
N ALA A 199 12.91 8.30 3.02
CA ALA A 199 13.22 9.60 2.43
C ALA A 199 13.07 10.75 3.45
N PHE A 200 11.96 10.77 4.19
CA PHE A 200 11.73 11.78 5.24
C PHE A 200 12.73 11.64 6.39
N GLN A 201 13.04 10.40 6.79
CA GLN A 201 14.08 10.14 7.79
C GLN A 201 15.47 10.62 7.31
N THR A 202 15.83 10.32 6.07
CA THR A 202 17.09 10.77 5.44
C THR A 202 17.21 12.30 5.46
N ALA A 203 16.13 13.00 5.11
CA ALA A 203 16.12 14.46 5.10
C ALA A 203 16.25 15.06 6.52
N ALA A 204 15.49 14.52 7.48
CA ALA A 204 15.51 14.97 8.87
C ALA A 204 16.87 14.74 9.54
N GLU A 205 17.46 13.55 9.37
CA GLU A 205 18.76 13.19 9.93
C GLU A 205 19.90 13.99 9.28
N THR A 206 19.79 14.29 7.99
CA THR A 206 20.73 15.21 7.32
C THR A 206 20.67 16.60 7.94
N ALA A 207 19.47 17.14 8.16
CA ALA A 207 19.31 18.46 8.78
C ALA A 207 19.89 18.50 10.21
N GLU A 208 19.63 17.46 11.01
CA GLU A 208 20.16 17.34 12.37
C GLU A 208 21.69 17.29 12.39
N LYS A 209 22.32 16.49 11.52
CA LYS A 209 23.78 16.42 11.40
C LYS A 209 24.42 17.76 11.04
N LEU A 210 23.69 18.60 10.32
CA LEU A 210 24.10 19.96 10.00
C LEU A 210 23.81 20.97 11.12
N GLY A 211 23.25 20.54 12.25
CA GLY A 211 22.82 21.42 13.34
C GLY A 211 21.66 22.34 12.96
N ARG A 212 20.82 21.93 12.00
CA ARG A 212 19.72 22.75 11.46
C ARG A 212 18.37 22.22 11.92
N HIS A 213 17.45 23.14 12.16
CA HIS A 213 16.04 22.80 12.32
C HIS A 213 15.43 22.42 10.96
N CYS A 214 14.62 21.37 10.93
CA CYS A 214 14.00 20.82 9.74
C CYS A 214 12.52 21.19 9.69
N ILE A 215 12.10 21.83 8.59
CA ILE A 215 10.70 22.17 8.32
C ILE A 215 10.26 21.47 7.04
N PHE A 216 9.25 20.62 7.13
CA PHE A 216 8.56 20.02 5.99
C PHE A 216 7.41 20.94 5.54
N LEU A 217 7.43 21.37 4.29
CA LEU A 217 6.36 22.06 3.59
C LEU A 217 5.75 21.07 2.59
N LEU A 218 4.53 20.62 2.85
CA LEU A 218 3.88 19.55 2.08
C LEU A 218 2.65 20.07 1.35
N ASP A 219 2.43 19.58 0.14
CA ASP A 219 1.17 19.81 -0.57
C ASP A 219 0.01 19.15 0.20
N ALA A 220 -1.14 19.84 0.30
CA ALA A 220 -2.30 19.34 1.04
C ALA A 220 -2.90 18.04 0.47
N GLU A 221 -2.70 17.75 -0.81
CA GLU A 221 -3.13 16.50 -1.48
C GLU A 221 -2.01 15.45 -1.58
N SER A 222 -0.86 15.65 -0.92
CA SER A 222 0.20 14.64 -0.89
C SER A 222 -0.26 13.27 -0.38
N HIS A 223 0.38 12.20 -0.84
CA HIS A 223 0.03 10.84 -0.50
C HIS A 223 0.15 10.59 1.01
N ALA A 224 -0.74 9.75 1.56
CA ALA A 224 -0.83 9.51 3.00
C ALA A 224 0.49 9.01 3.63
N SER A 225 1.33 8.32 2.85
CA SER A 225 2.67 7.88 3.25
C SER A 225 3.61 9.05 3.54
N MET A 226 3.52 10.16 2.79
CA MET A 226 4.37 11.34 2.99
C MET A 226 4.02 12.04 4.30
N PHE A 227 2.72 12.20 4.59
CA PHE A 227 2.28 12.74 5.88
C PHE A 227 2.71 11.86 7.04
N THR A 228 2.71 10.54 6.86
CA THR A 228 3.19 9.59 7.87
C THR A 228 4.71 9.74 8.08
N GLY A 229 5.49 9.81 6.99
CA GLY A 229 6.93 10.04 7.04
C GLY A 229 7.29 11.34 7.75
N ALA A 230 6.62 12.45 7.43
CA ALA A 230 6.82 13.71 8.12
C ALA A 230 6.47 13.64 9.62
N PHE A 231 5.35 13.01 9.96
CA PHE A 231 4.83 12.97 11.32
C PHE A 231 5.70 12.14 12.28
N ILE A 232 6.26 11.02 11.82
CA ILE A 232 7.12 10.15 12.66
C ILE A 232 8.41 10.89 13.08
N ASN A 233 8.86 11.86 12.28
CA ASN A 233 10.02 12.69 12.58
C ASN A 233 9.68 13.80 13.59
N LYS A 234 9.54 13.43 14.88
CA LYS A 234 9.08 14.31 15.98
C LYS A 234 9.92 15.58 16.23
N ARG A 235 11.17 15.63 15.75
CA ARG A 235 12.07 16.79 15.86
C ARG A 235 11.84 17.84 14.76
N THR A 236 10.85 17.63 13.90
CA THR A 236 10.59 18.46 12.74
C THR A 236 9.25 19.18 12.87
N THR A 237 9.09 20.28 12.14
CA THR A 237 7.80 20.96 12.01
C THR A 237 7.24 20.70 10.62
N THR A 238 5.94 20.42 10.52
CA THR A 238 5.26 20.19 9.23
C THR A 238 4.20 21.25 8.99
N HIS A 239 4.25 21.91 7.84
CA HIS A 239 3.22 22.81 7.33
C HIS A 239 2.63 22.26 6.04
N ARG A 240 1.34 22.52 5.81
CA ARG A 240 0.65 22.14 4.58
C ARG A 240 0.26 23.40 3.83
N PHE A 241 0.52 23.44 2.53
CA PHE A 241 0.01 24.49 1.64
C PHE A 241 -1.10 23.92 0.74
N LYS A 242 -2.01 24.79 0.28
CA LYS A 242 -3.11 24.39 -0.61
C LYS A 242 -2.56 23.73 -1.88
N HIS A 243 -3.30 22.74 -2.38
CA HIS A 243 -2.88 21.95 -3.53
C HIS A 243 -2.58 22.80 -4.76
N ASN A 244 -1.39 22.65 -5.33
CA ASN A 244 -0.90 23.43 -6.48
C ASN A 244 -0.98 24.96 -6.29
N ASP A 245 -1.00 25.44 -5.04
CA ASP A 245 -1.10 26.85 -4.72
C ASP A 245 0.23 27.37 -4.19
N ILE A 246 1.07 27.79 -5.14
CA ILE A 246 2.36 28.43 -4.87
C ILE A 246 2.19 29.80 -4.19
N THR A 247 1.01 30.43 -4.26
CA THR A 247 0.74 31.68 -3.54
C THR A 247 0.42 31.45 -2.07
N ASP A 248 -0.23 30.34 -1.73
CA ASP A 248 -0.44 29.90 -0.35
C ASP A 248 0.88 29.45 0.33
N LEU A 249 1.87 29.06 -0.48
CA LEU A 249 3.25 28.83 -0.03
C LEU A 249 3.99 30.14 0.36
N ASP A 250 3.34 31.31 0.24
CA ASP A 250 3.83 32.66 0.57
C ASP A 250 5.11 33.06 -0.22
N LEU A 251 5.25 32.52 -1.43
CA LEU A 251 6.36 32.78 -2.34
C LEU A 251 5.81 33.25 -3.70
N ALA A 252 5.93 34.54 -3.98
CA ALA A 252 5.32 35.20 -5.13
C ALA A 252 5.63 34.54 -6.49
N GLY A 253 4.59 34.07 -7.21
CA GLY A 253 4.67 33.79 -8.66
C GLY A 253 3.62 32.80 -9.15
N HIS A 254 2.85 33.14 -10.19
CA HIS A 254 1.88 32.24 -10.82
C HIS A 254 2.56 31.41 -11.92
N MET A 255 3.11 30.23 -11.61
CA MET A 255 3.75 29.33 -12.58
C MET A 255 3.48 27.84 -12.28
N SER A 256 3.55 27.01 -13.32
CA SER A 256 3.38 25.55 -13.32
C SER A 256 4.30 24.82 -12.31
N PRO A 257 3.91 23.68 -11.71
CA PRO A 257 4.47 23.30 -10.42
C PRO A 257 5.97 22.94 -10.44
N ALA A 258 6.43 22.05 -11.32
CA ALA A 258 7.84 21.61 -11.26
C ALA A 258 8.83 22.72 -11.70
N PRO A 259 8.66 23.41 -12.86
CA PRO A 259 9.52 24.53 -13.22
C PRO A 259 9.49 25.67 -12.19
N ALA A 260 8.31 25.98 -11.63
CA ALA A 260 8.18 27.02 -10.61
C ALA A 260 8.85 26.64 -9.30
N ILE A 261 8.69 25.40 -8.84
CA ILE A 261 9.33 24.89 -7.62
C ILE A 261 10.85 24.90 -7.78
N LEU A 262 11.38 24.54 -8.96
CA LEU A 262 12.82 24.68 -9.22
C LEU A 262 13.28 26.13 -9.22
N ALA A 263 12.52 27.05 -9.81
CA ALA A 263 12.82 28.48 -9.73
C ALA A 263 12.86 28.97 -8.27
N LEU A 264 11.88 28.57 -7.45
CA LEU A 264 11.87 28.88 -6.02
C LEU A 264 13.03 28.23 -5.28
N ARG A 265 13.36 26.98 -5.60
CA ARG A 265 14.50 26.27 -5.03
C ARG A 265 15.79 27.02 -5.29
N ARG A 266 16.00 27.54 -6.50
CA ARG A 266 17.18 28.33 -6.87
C ARG A 266 17.29 29.64 -6.08
N ILE A 267 16.16 30.22 -5.65
CA ILE A 267 16.12 31.45 -4.85
C ILE A 267 16.33 31.16 -3.35
N TYR A 268 15.57 30.21 -2.80
CA TYR A 268 15.48 29.96 -1.37
C TYR A 268 16.39 28.83 -0.88
N ASN A 269 16.99 28.08 -1.81
CA ASN A 269 17.94 26.99 -1.55
C ASN A 269 17.41 25.95 -0.54
N PHE A 270 16.16 25.52 -0.75
CA PHE A 270 15.52 24.47 0.04
C PHE A 270 15.80 23.09 -0.55
N CYS A 271 15.63 22.05 0.26
CA CYS A 271 15.70 20.66 -0.18
C CYS A 271 14.43 20.27 -0.92
N LEU A 272 14.55 19.73 -2.13
CA LEU A 272 13.42 19.27 -2.91
C LEU A 272 13.24 17.76 -2.78
N LEU A 273 12.11 17.34 -2.21
CA LEU A 273 11.70 15.94 -2.08
C LEU A 273 10.51 15.67 -3.01
N VAL A 274 10.65 14.75 -3.96
CA VAL A 274 9.60 14.45 -4.96
C VAL A 274 9.15 13.00 -4.84
N ASP A 275 7.84 12.76 -4.82
CA ASP A 275 7.28 11.39 -4.88
C ASP A 275 6.71 11.07 -6.27
N GLU A 276 7.45 10.26 -7.03
CA GLU A 276 7.10 9.79 -8.38
C GLU A 276 6.26 8.51 -8.34
N ALA A 277 5.30 8.45 -7.41
CA ALA A 277 4.49 7.26 -7.20
C ALA A 277 3.67 6.86 -8.44
N HIS A 278 3.18 7.83 -9.22
CA HIS A 278 2.43 7.61 -10.46
C HIS A 278 3.22 7.99 -11.72
N GLY A 279 4.36 8.67 -11.59
CA GLY A 279 5.17 9.12 -12.71
C GLY A 279 6.28 8.15 -13.11
N PHE A 280 6.87 7.43 -12.15
CA PHE A 280 7.93 6.46 -12.45
C PHE A 280 7.41 5.36 -13.40
N MET A 281 8.12 5.15 -14.51
CA MET A 281 7.76 4.25 -15.60
C MET A 281 6.37 4.53 -16.18
N ALA A 282 5.94 5.80 -16.18
CA ALA A 282 4.67 6.23 -16.76
C ALA A 282 4.74 7.62 -17.44
N LEU A 283 5.70 8.45 -17.05
CA LEU A 283 5.91 9.80 -17.56
C LEU A 283 7.39 10.02 -17.92
N GLY A 284 7.61 10.89 -18.90
CA GLY A 284 8.90 11.13 -19.52
C GLY A 284 9.23 10.05 -20.55
N LYS A 285 9.97 10.39 -21.60
CA LYS A 285 10.36 9.43 -22.65
C LYS A 285 11.15 8.27 -22.06
N GLY A 286 12.06 8.57 -21.14
CA GLY A 286 12.82 7.55 -20.41
C GLY A 286 12.07 6.95 -19.23
N GLY A 287 10.80 7.29 -18.96
CA GLY A 287 10.04 6.74 -17.83
C GLY A 287 10.59 7.14 -16.46
N ARG A 288 11.32 8.26 -16.34
CA ARG A 288 11.96 8.71 -15.09
C ARG A 288 11.07 9.60 -14.24
N GLY A 289 9.89 9.98 -14.72
CA GLY A 289 8.88 10.69 -13.95
C GLY A 289 8.53 12.08 -14.47
N SER A 290 7.87 12.86 -13.62
CA SER A 290 7.28 14.15 -13.99
C SER A 290 8.30 15.21 -14.41
N PHE A 291 9.50 15.22 -13.82
CA PHE A 291 10.54 16.18 -14.17
C PHE A 291 11.13 15.93 -15.57
N GLU A 292 11.40 14.66 -15.92
CA GLU A 292 11.80 14.30 -17.29
C GLU A 292 10.70 14.66 -18.29
N TRP A 293 9.44 14.44 -17.94
CA TRP A 293 8.31 14.81 -18.79
C TRP A 293 8.23 16.32 -19.09
N TRP A 294 8.54 17.18 -18.10
CA TRP A 294 8.67 18.63 -18.32
C TRP A 294 9.90 18.97 -19.17
N GLN A 295 11.02 18.29 -18.93
CA GLN A 295 12.24 18.46 -19.71
C GLN A 295 12.05 18.12 -21.19
N ASP A 296 11.35 17.02 -21.49
CA ASP A 296 10.97 16.61 -22.84
C ASP A 296 10.14 17.65 -23.60
N ARG A 297 9.49 18.56 -22.86
CA ARG A 297 8.67 19.67 -23.38
C ARG A 297 9.43 21.00 -23.44
N GLY A 298 10.74 20.98 -23.21
CA GLY A 298 11.62 22.14 -23.34
C GLY A 298 11.76 23.00 -22.08
N TYR A 299 11.29 22.53 -20.92
CA TYR A 299 11.52 23.22 -19.65
C TYR A 299 12.87 22.82 -19.04
N ASP A 300 13.53 23.78 -18.38
CA ASP A 300 14.78 23.54 -17.64
C ASP A 300 14.46 22.86 -16.30
N CYS A 301 14.26 21.54 -16.33
CA CYS A 301 13.90 20.70 -15.19
C CYS A 301 14.80 19.47 -15.04
N PRO A 302 16.12 19.63 -14.84
CA PRO A 302 17.04 18.50 -14.73
C PRO A 302 16.76 17.66 -13.47
N LEU A 303 16.82 16.33 -13.61
CA LEU A 303 16.65 15.40 -12.50
C LEU A 303 17.68 15.60 -11.38
N GLU A 304 18.88 16.08 -11.72
CA GLU A 304 19.98 16.33 -10.78
C GLU A 304 19.67 17.43 -9.74
N GLU A 305 18.70 18.32 -10.03
CA GLU A 305 18.26 19.34 -9.09
C GLU A 305 17.28 18.82 -8.02
N ILE A 306 16.87 17.55 -8.12
CA ILE A 306 16.04 16.90 -7.12
C ILE A 306 16.98 16.29 -6.08
N ASP A 307 16.85 16.75 -4.83
CA ASP A 307 17.72 16.33 -3.74
C ASP A 307 17.38 14.90 -3.27
N ILE A 308 16.08 14.60 -3.18
CA ILE A 308 15.53 13.30 -2.79
C ILE A 308 14.34 12.97 -3.69
N MET A 309 14.36 11.82 -4.35
CA MET A 309 13.23 11.31 -5.13
C MET A 309 12.79 9.96 -4.59
N THR A 310 11.50 9.78 -4.39
CA THR A 310 10.91 8.47 -4.11
C THR A 310 10.09 7.98 -5.28
N GLY A 311 9.94 6.67 -5.40
CA GLY A 311 9.03 6.06 -6.36
C GLY A 311 8.57 4.69 -5.91
N THR A 312 7.57 4.14 -6.59
CA THR A 312 7.08 2.79 -6.32
C THR A 312 7.18 1.87 -7.53
N MET A 313 7.52 0.61 -7.25
CA MET A 313 7.56 -0.45 -8.25
C MET A 313 6.22 -1.20 -8.37
N SER A 314 5.22 -0.86 -7.55
CA SER A 314 3.94 -1.58 -7.52
C SER A 314 2.90 -1.10 -8.53
N LYS A 315 3.25 -0.13 -9.39
CA LYS A 315 2.39 0.39 -10.45
C LYS A 315 2.91 -0.06 -11.81
N SER A 316 3.44 0.84 -12.63
CA SER A 316 3.87 0.55 -13.99
C SER A 316 4.83 -0.62 -14.12
N VAL A 317 5.77 -0.78 -13.17
CA VAL A 317 6.77 -1.88 -13.19
C VAL A 317 6.12 -3.26 -13.00
N GLY A 318 4.93 -3.32 -12.40
CA GLY A 318 4.15 -4.55 -12.28
C GLY A 318 4.66 -5.52 -11.22
N CYS A 319 5.36 -5.06 -10.18
CA CYS A 319 5.85 -5.89 -9.07
C CYS A 319 5.48 -5.31 -7.68
N ILE A 320 6.40 -5.35 -6.73
CA ILE A 320 6.29 -4.74 -5.39
C ILE A 320 7.56 -3.96 -5.10
N GLY A 321 7.49 -2.99 -4.18
CA GLY A 321 8.65 -2.23 -3.74
C GLY A 321 8.55 -0.73 -3.91
N GLY A 322 9.57 -0.05 -3.42
CA GLY A 322 9.84 1.36 -3.68
C GLY A 322 11.33 1.59 -3.79
N PHE A 323 11.69 2.82 -4.14
CA PHE A 323 13.07 3.27 -4.13
C PHE A 323 13.16 4.69 -3.61
N VAL A 324 14.34 5.04 -3.08
CA VAL A 324 14.74 6.40 -2.73
C VAL A 324 16.03 6.68 -3.46
N SER A 325 16.03 7.70 -4.30
CA SER A 325 17.19 8.20 -5.04
C SER A 325 17.57 9.56 -4.49
N THR A 326 18.86 9.84 -4.36
CA THR A 326 19.35 11.07 -3.70
C THR A 326 20.58 11.67 -4.36
N ASN A 327 20.69 12.98 -4.20
CA ASN A 327 21.79 13.80 -4.70
C ASN A 327 22.47 14.58 -3.57
N GLY A 328 23.62 15.19 -3.90
CA GLY A 328 24.34 16.07 -2.98
C GLY A 328 24.71 15.40 -1.65
N ILE A 329 24.42 16.09 -0.54
CA ILE A 329 24.73 15.63 0.82
C ILE A 329 23.82 14.48 1.30
N TYR A 330 22.65 14.31 0.68
CA TYR A 330 21.66 13.31 1.08
C TYR A 330 22.06 11.89 0.68
N ALA A 331 22.93 11.74 -0.33
CA ALA A 331 23.42 10.45 -0.80
C ALA A 331 24.17 9.66 0.28
N ALA A 332 25.11 10.30 0.98
CA ALA A 332 25.84 9.66 2.06
C ALA A 332 24.93 9.31 3.25
N GLU A 333 23.90 10.12 3.49
CA GLU A 333 22.95 9.86 4.57
C GLU A 333 21.99 8.73 4.23
N LEU A 334 21.52 8.63 2.98
CA LEU A 334 20.67 7.54 2.53
C LEU A 334 21.38 6.19 2.72
N GLU A 335 22.63 6.07 2.30
CA GLU A 335 23.41 4.84 2.48
C GLU A 335 23.55 4.45 3.95
N ARG A 336 23.79 5.43 4.83
CA ARG A 336 23.86 5.19 6.26
C ARG A 336 22.52 4.70 6.81
N GLN A 337 21.41 5.35 6.45
CA GLN A 337 20.08 4.95 6.91
C GLN A 337 19.72 3.54 6.40
N ARG A 338 20.03 3.24 5.15
CA ARG A 338 19.86 1.91 4.56
C ARG A 338 20.64 0.86 5.33
N ALA A 339 21.92 1.12 5.62
CA ALA A 339 22.76 0.21 6.41
C ALA A 339 22.20 -0.03 7.82
N LEU A 340 21.71 1.03 8.48
CA LEU A 340 21.09 0.92 9.80
C LEU A 340 19.77 0.12 9.77
N GLN A 341 18.92 0.33 8.75
CA GLN A 341 17.71 -0.47 8.57
C GLN A 341 18.03 -1.95 8.37
N HIS A 342 19.07 -2.25 7.58
CA HIS A 342 19.53 -3.62 7.38
C HIS A 342 20.05 -4.26 8.67
N GLN A 343 20.87 -3.55 9.45
CA GLN A 343 21.36 -4.00 10.76
C GLN A 343 20.23 -4.28 11.76
N ASN A 344 19.14 -3.53 11.67
CA ASN A 344 17.95 -3.70 12.50
C ASN A 344 17.00 -4.81 12.00
N GLY A 345 17.37 -5.56 10.95
CA GLY A 345 16.58 -6.67 10.42
C GLY A 345 15.35 -6.23 9.63
N ALA A 346 15.38 -5.05 8.99
CA ALA A 346 14.29 -4.63 8.10
C ALA A 346 14.13 -5.60 6.91
N GLU A 347 12.88 -5.85 6.52
CA GLU A 347 12.58 -6.70 5.37
C GLU A 347 13.16 -6.10 4.06
N THR A 348 13.59 -6.97 3.14
CA THR A 348 14.17 -6.59 1.85
C THR A 348 13.33 -7.11 0.68
N LEU A 349 13.52 -6.50 -0.50
CA LEU A 349 12.94 -7.03 -1.74
C LEU A 349 13.53 -8.42 -2.07
N SER A 350 12.70 -9.27 -2.65
CA SER A 350 13.11 -10.61 -3.08
C SER A 350 13.99 -10.59 -4.32
N THR A 351 14.82 -11.62 -4.47
CA THR A 351 15.73 -11.80 -5.62
C THR A 351 15.02 -11.65 -6.96
N VAL A 352 13.82 -12.22 -7.10
CA VAL A 352 13.04 -12.17 -8.33
C VAL A 352 12.56 -10.75 -8.67
N VAL A 353 12.25 -9.93 -7.67
CA VAL A 353 11.86 -8.53 -7.86
C VAL A 353 13.08 -7.70 -8.28
N LEU A 354 14.23 -7.94 -7.67
CA LEU A 354 15.49 -7.27 -8.04
C LEU A 354 15.91 -7.58 -9.48
N VAL A 355 15.85 -8.84 -9.91
CA VAL A 355 16.10 -9.24 -11.31
C VAL A 355 15.10 -8.58 -12.25
N ARG A 356 13.81 -8.50 -11.88
CA ARG A 356 12.80 -7.80 -12.69
C ARG A 356 13.15 -6.33 -12.89
N ILE A 357 13.58 -5.64 -11.83
CA ILE A 357 13.98 -4.24 -11.89
C ILE A 357 15.15 -4.06 -12.85
N LEU A 358 16.23 -4.83 -12.68
CA LEU A 358 17.42 -4.76 -13.56
C LEU A 358 17.08 -5.05 -15.03
N SER A 359 16.34 -6.14 -15.29
CA SER A 359 15.92 -6.51 -16.65
C SER A 359 15.14 -5.38 -17.32
N LEU A 360 14.30 -4.66 -16.58
CA LEU A 360 13.48 -3.58 -17.15
C LEU A 360 14.29 -2.31 -17.43
N ILE A 361 15.05 -1.80 -16.44
CA ILE A 361 15.79 -0.53 -16.59
C ILE A 361 16.88 -0.59 -17.67
N ASN A 362 17.36 -1.80 -18.00
CA ASN A 362 18.33 -2.05 -19.08
C ASN A 362 17.71 -2.14 -20.48
N LYS A 363 16.42 -1.81 -20.65
CA LYS A 363 15.72 -1.81 -21.95
C LYS A 363 15.22 -0.40 -22.32
N PRO A 364 16.11 0.59 -22.50
CA PRO A 364 15.72 1.99 -22.68
C PRO A 364 14.82 2.21 -23.90
N LYS A 365 15.09 1.56 -25.04
CA LYS A 365 14.23 1.69 -26.24
C LYS A 365 12.83 1.14 -26.02
N PHE A 366 12.71 0.01 -25.31
CA PHE A 366 11.41 -0.57 -24.98
C PHE A 366 10.62 0.32 -24.04
N ILE A 367 11.30 0.93 -23.06
CA ILE A 367 10.69 1.92 -22.17
C ILE A 367 10.21 3.12 -22.99
N GLU A 368 11.06 3.68 -23.86
CA GLU A 368 10.73 4.83 -24.70
C GLU A 368 9.52 4.59 -25.60
N GLU A 369 9.45 3.42 -26.24
CA GLU A 369 8.30 3.00 -27.04
C GLU A 369 7.02 2.93 -26.19
N ARG A 370 7.10 2.32 -25.00
CA ARG A 370 5.97 2.20 -24.07
C ARG A 370 5.48 3.55 -23.59
N MET A 371 6.38 4.46 -23.19
CA MET A 371 6.02 5.78 -22.70
C MET A 371 5.41 6.64 -23.80
N THR A 372 5.99 6.61 -25.01
CA THR A 372 5.45 7.31 -26.17
C THR A 372 4.06 6.79 -26.54
N THR A 373 3.86 5.47 -26.51
CA THR A 373 2.55 4.86 -26.80
C THR A 373 1.52 5.20 -25.73
N LEU A 374 1.92 5.15 -24.46
CA LEU A 374 1.07 5.50 -23.32
C LEU A 374 0.60 6.95 -23.40
N GLU A 375 1.51 7.90 -23.63
CA GLU A 375 1.19 9.31 -23.76
C GLU A 375 0.21 9.57 -24.91
N ARG A 376 0.43 8.95 -26.08
CA ARG A 376 -0.48 9.05 -27.23
C ARG A 376 -1.88 8.54 -26.91
N LYS A 377 -2.00 7.37 -26.27
CA LYS A 377 -3.29 6.79 -25.89
C LYS A 377 -4.00 7.61 -24.83
N ALA A 378 -3.28 8.04 -23.80
CA ALA A 378 -3.82 8.87 -22.72
C ALA A 378 -4.36 10.21 -23.26
N SER A 379 -3.58 10.85 -24.12
CA SER A 379 -3.94 12.10 -24.79
C SER A 379 -5.19 11.93 -25.65
N PHE A 380 -5.24 10.88 -26.48
CA PHE A 380 -6.40 10.56 -27.31
C PHE A 380 -7.67 10.33 -26.49
N VAL A 381 -7.59 9.57 -25.39
CA VAL A 381 -8.73 9.35 -24.48
C VAL A 381 -9.20 10.67 -23.86
N ALA A 382 -8.27 11.50 -23.39
CA ALA A 382 -8.59 12.80 -22.82
C ALA A 382 -9.30 13.71 -23.84
N ASP A 383 -8.79 13.77 -25.08
CA ASP A 383 -9.37 14.58 -26.17
C ASP A 383 -10.79 14.13 -26.54
N CYS A 384 -11.00 12.82 -26.73
CA CYS A 384 -12.33 12.30 -27.06
C CYS A 384 -13.35 12.52 -25.93
N LEU A 385 -12.94 12.33 -24.67
CA LEU A 385 -13.82 12.57 -23.53
C LEU A 385 -14.13 14.07 -23.36
N ALA A 386 -13.15 14.95 -23.57
CA ALA A 386 -13.35 16.39 -23.55
C ALA A 386 -14.31 16.83 -24.68
N GLN A 387 -14.17 16.27 -25.89
CA GLN A 387 -15.09 16.52 -27.01
C GLN A 387 -16.52 16.07 -26.70
N ALA A 388 -16.70 15.00 -25.93
CA ALA A 388 -18.01 14.56 -25.46
C ALA A 388 -18.56 15.37 -24.27
N GLY A 389 -17.83 16.39 -23.81
CA GLY A 389 -18.24 17.32 -22.75
C GLY A 389 -17.77 16.95 -21.34
N CYS A 390 -16.91 15.93 -21.17
CA CYS A 390 -16.31 15.61 -19.87
C CYS A 390 -15.34 16.71 -19.43
N ASP A 391 -15.44 17.14 -18.18
CA ASP A 391 -14.48 18.05 -17.55
C ASP A 391 -13.23 17.27 -17.11
N ILE A 392 -12.18 17.29 -17.94
CA ILE A 392 -10.95 16.53 -17.67
C ILE A 392 -10.10 17.27 -16.64
N LEU A 393 -9.91 16.64 -15.48
CA LEU A 393 -9.15 17.17 -14.34
C LEU A 393 -7.66 16.80 -14.39
N SER A 394 -7.33 15.72 -15.09
CA SER A 394 -5.96 15.24 -15.23
C SER A 394 -5.18 16.05 -16.27
N SER A 395 -3.87 16.19 -16.06
CA SER A 395 -2.99 16.79 -17.07
C SER A 395 -2.99 16.00 -18.38
N TYR A 396 -2.81 16.72 -19.49
CA TYR A 396 -2.70 16.12 -20.82
C TYR A 396 -1.54 15.13 -20.88
N GLY A 397 -1.76 13.96 -21.48
CA GLY A 397 -0.77 12.87 -21.50
C GLY A 397 -0.61 12.09 -20.18
N SER A 398 -1.33 12.46 -19.11
CA SER A 398 -1.34 11.70 -17.86
C SER A 398 -1.89 10.29 -18.09
N PRO A 399 -1.23 9.23 -17.58
CA PRO A 399 -1.71 7.85 -17.72
C PRO A 399 -3.01 7.58 -16.93
N VAL A 400 -3.40 8.50 -16.04
CA VAL A 400 -4.69 8.48 -15.36
C VAL A 400 -5.53 9.64 -15.90
N VAL A 401 -6.54 9.32 -16.71
CA VAL A 401 -7.52 10.29 -17.20
C VAL A 401 -8.66 10.38 -16.20
N CYS A 402 -8.95 11.58 -15.70
CA CYS A 402 -9.87 11.77 -14.59
C CYS A 402 -10.91 12.86 -14.86
N PHE A 403 -12.17 12.60 -14.49
CA PHE A 403 -13.27 13.56 -14.62
C PHE A 403 -14.26 13.43 -13.45
N PRO A 404 -14.95 14.52 -13.05
CA PRO A 404 -15.87 14.50 -11.94
C PRO A 404 -17.18 13.80 -12.31
N VAL A 405 -17.73 13.04 -11.36
CA VAL A 405 -19.04 12.38 -11.49
C VAL A 405 -20.04 12.83 -10.42
N GLY A 406 -19.58 13.59 -9.42
CA GLY A 406 -20.41 14.22 -8.40
C GLY A 406 -20.43 13.42 -7.09
N THR A 407 -21.53 12.70 -6.82
CA THR A 407 -21.74 12.03 -5.54
C THR A 407 -21.10 10.64 -5.46
N ILE A 408 -20.91 10.12 -4.25
CA ILE A 408 -20.50 8.72 -4.01
C ILE A 408 -21.47 7.74 -4.67
N GLN A 409 -22.78 7.99 -4.60
CA GLN A 409 -23.79 7.13 -5.23
C GLN A 409 -23.61 7.09 -6.75
N GLN A 410 -23.35 8.22 -7.39
CA GLN A 410 -23.06 8.28 -8.82
C GLN A 410 -21.77 7.54 -9.17
N ALA A 411 -20.70 7.72 -8.39
CA ALA A 411 -19.44 7.00 -8.59
C ALA A 411 -19.62 5.48 -8.46
N SER A 412 -20.32 5.01 -7.43
CA SER A 412 -20.61 3.60 -7.22
C SER A 412 -21.45 3.01 -8.36
N ARG A 413 -22.49 3.73 -8.82
CA ARG A 413 -23.32 3.31 -9.95
C ARG A 413 -22.55 3.31 -11.26
N PHE A 414 -21.68 4.30 -11.48
CA PHE A 414 -20.82 4.37 -12.66
C PHE A 414 -19.94 3.13 -12.74
N HIS A 415 -19.30 2.80 -11.62
CA HIS A 415 -18.46 1.62 -11.51
C HIS A 415 -19.24 0.32 -11.77
N GLU A 416 -20.42 0.16 -11.18
CA GLU A 416 -21.29 -1.00 -11.40
C GLU A 416 -21.71 -1.15 -12.88
N GLU A 417 -22.14 -0.06 -13.51
CA GLU A 417 -22.55 -0.04 -14.92
C GLU A 417 -21.40 -0.33 -15.88
N ALA A 418 -20.21 0.24 -15.62
CA ALA A 418 -19.02 -0.07 -16.38
C ALA A 418 -18.67 -1.57 -16.26
N MET A 419 -18.70 -2.10 -15.05
CA MET A 419 -18.43 -3.51 -14.78
C MET A 419 -19.42 -4.42 -15.50
N GLN A 420 -20.72 -4.15 -15.46
CA GLN A 420 -21.73 -4.93 -16.18
C GLN A 420 -21.49 -4.95 -17.70
N ARG A 421 -20.87 -3.89 -18.23
CA ARG A 421 -20.50 -3.76 -19.65
C ARG A 421 -19.14 -4.37 -20.01
N GLY A 422 -18.45 -5.00 -19.05
CA GLY A 422 -17.16 -5.63 -19.27
C GLY A 422 -15.96 -4.68 -19.18
N PHE A 423 -16.10 -3.56 -18.47
CA PHE A 423 -15.02 -2.59 -18.24
C PHE A 423 -14.86 -2.32 -16.76
N ALA A 424 -13.63 -2.25 -16.30
CA ALA A 424 -13.37 -1.92 -14.92
C ALA A 424 -12.59 -0.62 -14.81
N VAL A 425 -13.19 0.31 -14.09
CA VAL A 425 -12.68 1.66 -13.86
C VAL A 425 -12.52 1.91 -12.38
N ALA A 426 -11.62 2.81 -12.05
CA ALA A 426 -11.36 3.24 -10.69
C ALA A 426 -12.23 4.46 -10.34
N CYS A 427 -12.64 4.59 -9.07
CA CYS A 427 -13.34 5.77 -8.57
C CYS A 427 -12.56 6.39 -7.40
N GLY A 428 -12.39 7.71 -7.42
CA GLY A 428 -11.93 8.51 -6.30
C GLY A 428 -13.12 9.02 -5.52
N VAL A 429 -13.18 8.67 -4.24
CA VAL A 429 -14.25 9.03 -3.30
C VAL A 429 -13.64 9.61 -2.03
N PRO A 430 -14.41 10.23 -1.13
CA PRO A 430 -13.88 10.74 0.14
C PRO A 430 -13.19 9.64 0.95
N PRO A 431 -12.08 9.95 1.67
CA PRO A 431 -11.56 11.29 1.92
C PRO A 431 -10.64 11.86 0.83
N ALA A 432 -10.28 11.10 -0.21
CA ALA A 432 -9.37 11.56 -1.26
C ALA A 432 -10.00 12.52 -2.29
N THR A 433 -11.28 12.81 -2.12
CA THR A 433 -12.02 13.85 -2.84
C THR A 433 -13.03 14.50 -1.90
N PRO A 434 -13.46 15.74 -2.17
CA PRO A 434 -14.63 16.32 -1.51
C PRO A 434 -15.89 15.46 -1.71
N LEU A 435 -16.82 15.49 -0.74
CA LEU A 435 -18.05 14.68 -0.73
C LEU A 435 -18.90 14.77 -2.01
N TRP A 436 -18.85 15.91 -2.69
CA TRP A 436 -19.69 16.25 -3.85
C TRP A 436 -18.90 16.33 -5.14
N SER A 437 -17.64 15.91 -5.11
CA SER A 437 -16.70 15.96 -6.23
C SER A 437 -15.96 14.63 -6.39
N CYS A 438 -16.67 13.52 -6.18
CA CYS A 438 -16.18 12.19 -6.55
C CYS A 438 -15.81 12.18 -8.03
N ARG A 439 -14.78 11.42 -8.38
CA ARG A 439 -14.20 11.40 -9.73
C ARG A 439 -14.01 9.98 -10.22
N VAL A 440 -14.24 9.74 -11.51
CA VAL A 440 -13.84 8.50 -12.16
C VAL A 440 -12.39 8.66 -12.60
N ARG A 441 -11.59 7.62 -12.34
CA ARG A 441 -10.18 7.50 -12.74
C ARG A 441 -10.08 6.38 -13.74
N VAL A 442 -9.67 6.72 -14.96
CA VAL A 442 -9.48 5.79 -16.05
C VAL A 442 -7.98 5.61 -16.25
N CYS A 443 -7.47 4.46 -15.85
CA CYS A 443 -6.05 4.13 -15.98
C CYS A 443 -5.80 3.58 -17.39
N ILE A 444 -4.98 4.28 -18.17
CA ILE A 444 -4.64 3.92 -19.55
C ILE A 444 -3.34 3.14 -19.55
N PHE A 445 -3.29 2.02 -20.28
CA PHE A 445 -2.08 1.22 -20.42
C PHE A 445 -1.50 1.36 -21.83
N ALA A 446 -0.17 1.36 -21.91
CA ALA A 446 0.56 1.31 -23.18
C ALA A 446 0.14 0.08 -24.01
N THR A 447 -0.24 -1.02 -23.37
CA THR A 447 -0.56 -2.30 -24.00
C THR A 447 -2.02 -2.44 -24.45
N THR A 448 -2.95 -1.60 -23.96
CA THR A 448 -4.39 -1.72 -24.29
C THR A 448 -4.62 -1.54 -25.78
N SER A 449 -5.38 -2.42 -26.42
CA SER A 449 -5.65 -2.31 -27.86
C SER A 449 -6.40 -1.02 -28.20
N TRP A 450 -6.17 -0.44 -29.38
CA TRP A 450 -6.90 0.76 -29.83
C TRP A 450 -8.42 0.53 -29.92
N LYS A 451 -8.84 -0.70 -30.23
CA LYS A 451 -10.24 -1.12 -30.19
C LYS A 451 -10.80 -1.02 -28.77
N ASP A 452 -10.10 -1.59 -27.78
CA ASP A 452 -10.54 -1.53 -26.38
C ASP A 452 -10.54 -0.10 -25.84
N ILE A 453 -9.61 0.76 -26.29
CA ILE A 453 -9.61 2.21 -25.99
C ILE A 453 -10.88 2.88 -26.53
N LEU A 454 -11.25 2.62 -27.78
CA LEU A 454 -12.47 3.16 -28.38
C LEU A 454 -13.72 2.68 -27.65
N ASP A 455 -13.80 1.38 -27.37
CA ASP A 455 -14.93 0.78 -26.65
C ASP A 455 -15.04 1.34 -25.22
N LEU A 456 -13.91 1.57 -24.56
CA LEU A 456 -13.82 2.20 -23.24
C LEU A 456 -14.35 3.65 -23.27
N ILE A 457 -13.94 4.47 -24.24
CA ILE A 457 -14.42 5.85 -24.41
C ILE A 457 -15.95 5.85 -24.61
N ASN A 458 -16.44 5.04 -25.55
CA ASN A 458 -17.87 4.95 -25.85
C ASN A 458 -18.67 4.45 -24.65
N MET A 459 -18.13 3.49 -23.89
CA MET A 459 -18.74 3.02 -22.65
C MET A 459 -18.82 4.15 -21.61
N ILE A 460 -17.74 4.90 -21.39
CA ILE A 460 -17.69 6.02 -20.44
C ILE A 460 -18.77 7.05 -20.79
N ILE A 461 -18.86 7.47 -22.05
CA ILE A 461 -19.85 8.47 -22.50
C ILE A 461 -21.27 7.95 -22.28
N LYS A 462 -21.53 6.69 -22.66
CA LYS A 462 -22.83 6.05 -22.51
C LYS A 462 -23.28 5.96 -21.05
N VAL A 463 -22.39 5.54 -20.15
CA VAL A 463 -22.67 5.46 -18.71
C VAL A 463 -22.86 6.86 -18.12
N SER A 464 -22.04 7.83 -18.54
CA SER A 464 -22.16 9.22 -18.11
C SER A 464 -23.51 9.84 -18.49
N CYS A 465 -23.98 9.59 -19.71
CA CYS A 465 -25.31 10.01 -20.16
C CYS A 465 -26.42 9.33 -19.36
N LYS A 466 -26.33 8.01 -19.15
CA LYS A 466 -27.30 7.25 -18.34
C LYS A 466 -27.42 7.78 -16.92
N LEU A 467 -26.31 8.20 -16.31
CA LEU A 467 -26.27 8.75 -14.95
C LEU A 467 -26.50 10.27 -14.89
N GLN A 468 -26.83 10.90 -16.03
CA GLN A 468 -27.11 12.34 -16.14
C GLN A 468 -25.96 13.19 -15.59
N ILE A 469 -24.71 12.81 -15.88
CA ILE A 469 -23.54 13.61 -15.54
C ILE A 469 -23.61 14.92 -16.33
N LYS A 470 -23.42 16.05 -15.64
CA LYS A 470 -23.62 17.38 -16.20
C LYS A 470 -22.62 17.66 -17.33
N GLY A 471 -23.12 18.22 -18.44
CA GLY A 471 -22.28 18.70 -19.54
C GLY A 471 -21.96 17.66 -20.61
N ILE A 472 -22.31 16.38 -20.38
CA ILE A 472 -22.00 15.30 -21.32
C ILE A 472 -23.03 15.24 -22.44
N THR A 473 -22.56 15.21 -23.68
CA THR A 473 -23.39 14.99 -24.88
C THR A 473 -23.37 13.51 -25.27
N PRO A 474 -24.50 12.94 -25.72
CA PRO A 474 -24.53 11.61 -26.30
C PRO A 474 -23.70 11.56 -27.60
N THR A 475 -22.45 11.14 -27.48
CA THR A 475 -21.50 10.99 -28.59
C THR A 475 -21.08 9.53 -28.70
N VAL A 476 -20.99 9.03 -29.93
CA VAL A 476 -20.43 7.70 -30.22
C VAL A 476 -19.34 7.87 -31.26
N PHE A 477 -18.13 7.48 -30.89
CA PHE A 477 -16.98 7.49 -31.78
C PHE A 477 -16.87 6.18 -32.55
N THR A 478 -16.52 6.27 -33.81
CA THR A 478 -16.36 5.13 -34.73
C THR A 478 -14.88 4.91 -35.06
N PRO A 479 -14.48 3.73 -35.58
CA PRO A 479 -13.07 3.38 -35.77
C PRO A 479 -12.26 4.29 -36.70
N ASP A 480 -12.91 5.12 -37.52
CA ASP A 480 -12.31 6.12 -38.42
C ASP A 480 -11.53 7.22 -37.70
N ILE A 481 -11.83 7.49 -36.43
CA ILE A 481 -11.08 8.48 -35.64
C ILE A 481 -9.78 7.92 -35.04
N LEU A 482 -9.57 6.61 -35.13
CA LEU A 482 -8.39 5.98 -34.54
C LEU A 482 -7.11 6.45 -35.26
N PRO A 483 -6.04 6.75 -34.52
CA PRO A 483 -4.79 7.14 -35.13
C PRO A 483 -4.22 6.00 -35.98
N LYS A 484 -3.49 6.35 -37.04
CA LYS A 484 -2.77 5.37 -37.86
C LYS A 484 -1.76 4.63 -36.99
N GLN A 485 -1.82 3.31 -37.05
CA GLN A 485 -0.85 2.47 -36.37
C GLN A 485 0.46 2.48 -37.15
N HIS A 486 1.56 2.64 -36.44
CA HIS A 486 2.89 2.43 -36.99
C HIS A 486 3.28 0.97 -36.75
N PRO A 487 3.97 0.31 -37.70
CA PRO A 487 4.49 -1.03 -37.46
C PRO A 487 5.48 -1.00 -36.30
N ASP A 488 5.44 -2.05 -35.48
CA ASP A 488 6.38 -2.25 -34.38
C ASP A 488 7.82 -2.33 -34.92
N ASP A 489 8.78 -1.73 -34.24
CA ASP A 489 10.20 -1.81 -34.60
C ASP A 489 10.79 -3.14 -34.08
N PRO A 490 11.11 -4.10 -34.97
CA PRO A 490 11.61 -5.41 -34.54
C PRO A 490 12.94 -5.33 -33.78
N SER A 491 13.72 -4.25 -33.96
CA SER A 491 14.99 -4.08 -33.26
C SER A 491 14.81 -3.88 -31.75
N ILE A 492 13.66 -3.35 -31.31
CA ILE A 492 13.36 -3.16 -29.88
C ILE A 492 13.17 -4.52 -29.21
N ALA A 493 12.43 -5.41 -29.86
CA ALA A 493 12.22 -6.78 -29.37
C ALA A 493 13.54 -7.57 -29.34
N GLU A 494 14.36 -7.47 -30.40
CA GLU A 494 15.66 -8.13 -30.48
C GLU A 494 16.61 -7.67 -29.36
N GLN A 495 16.71 -6.35 -29.13
CA GLN A 495 17.53 -5.79 -28.04
C GLN A 495 17.04 -6.25 -26.67
N SER A 496 15.72 -6.28 -26.46
CA SER A 496 15.12 -6.71 -25.20
C SER A 496 15.38 -8.20 -24.93
N VAL A 497 15.25 -9.06 -25.96
CA VAL A 497 15.56 -10.49 -25.89
C VAL A 497 17.03 -10.71 -25.57
N LYS A 498 17.94 -9.97 -26.22
CA LYS A 498 19.38 -10.04 -25.95
C LYS A 498 19.72 -9.62 -24.52
N SER A 499 19.07 -8.56 -24.02
CA SER A 499 19.22 -8.11 -22.63
C SER A 499 18.78 -9.21 -21.65
N ASP A 500 17.61 -9.82 -21.86
CA ASP A 500 17.11 -10.87 -20.96
C ASP A 500 17.98 -12.13 -21.02
N ALA A 501 18.47 -12.52 -22.20
CA ALA A 501 19.42 -13.63 -22.33
C ALA A 501 20.72 -13.37 -21.54
N SER A 502 21.26 -12.15 -21.60
CA SER A 502 22.42 -11.77 -20.79
C SER A 502 22.15 -11.85 -19.29
N PHE A 503 20.94 -11.50 -18.84
CA PHE A 503 20.56 -11.63 -17.43
C PHE A 503 20.32 -13.09 -17.03
N CYS A 504 19.85 -13.96 -17.93
CA CYS A 504 19.78 -15.40 -17.67
C CYS A 504 21.18 -15.96 -17.38
N SER A 505 22.18 -15.63 -18.21
CA SER A 505 23.57 -16.05 -17.96
C SER A 505 24.11 -15.47 -16.65
N TYR A 506 23.80 -14.22 -16.33
CA TYR A 506 24.17 -13.63 -15.04
C TYR A 506 23.54 -14.36 -13.84
N VAL A 507 22.28 -14.77 -13.94
CA VAL A 507 21.58 -15.58 -12.92
C VAL A 507 22.23 -16.95 -12.78
N GLU A 508 22.59 -17.60 -13.87
CA GLU A 508 23.31 -18.88 -13.89
C GLU A 508 24.72 -18.77 -13.28
N ASP A 509 25.41 -17.65 -13.50
CA ASP A 509 26.72 -17.41 -12.89
C ASP A 509 26.60 -17.12 -11.40
N LEU A 510 25.60 -16.34 -10.99
CA LEU A 510 25.30 -16.10 -9.58
C LEU A 510 24.93 -17.38 -8.85
N SER A 511 24.19 -18.30 -9.48
CA SER A 511 23.76 -19.55 -8.83
C SER A 511 24.91 -20.49 -8.51
N LYS A 512 26.05 -20.38 -9.21
CA LYS A 512 27.28 -21.12 -8.87
C LYS A 512 27.84 -20.70 -7.50
N LYS A 513 27.64 -19.44 -7.11
CA LYS A 513 28.12 -18.87 -5.83
C LYS A 513 27.03 -18.86 -4.75
N TYR A 514 25.80 -18.58 -5.15
CA TYR A 514 24.61 -18.48 -4.31
C TYR A 514 23.53 -19.42 -4.86
N PRO A 515 23.72 -20.74 -4.76
CA PRO A 515 22.72 -21.68 -5.25
C PRO A 515 21.40 -21.48 -4.49
N GLY A 516 20.28 -21.41 -5.21
CA GLY A 516 18.98 -21.74 -4.65
C GLY A 516 19.08 -23.15 -4.07
N GLY A 517 18.75 -23.31 -2.79
CA GLY A 517 19.20 -24.44 -1.97
C GLY A 517 18.80 -25.84 -2.42
N ASP A 518 19.25 -26.79 -1.63
CA ASP A 518 19.17 -28.23 -1.88
C ASP A 518 17.71 -28.71 -2.03
N LEU A 519 17.38 -29.27 -3.20
CA LEU A 519 16.06 -29.82 -3.51
C LEU A 519 15.66 -30.98 -2.58
N GLU A 520 16.62 -31.52 -1.80
CA GLU A 520 16.45 -32.57 -0.79
C GLU A 520 16.49 -32.07 0.68
N ALA A 521 16.48 -30.75 0.93
CA ALA A 521 16.71 -30.18 2.26
C ALA A 521 15.67 -30.60 3.34
N LYS A 522 16.16 -30.90 4.54
CA LYS A 522 15.33 -31.20 5.72
C LYS A 522 14.75 -29.91 6.37
N PRO A 523 13.52 -29.95 6.92
CA PRO A 523 12.91 -28.82 7.65
C PRO A 523 13.79 -28.34 8.81
N PRO A 524 13.70 -27.06 9.27
CA PRO A 524 12.76 -26.00 8.87
C PRO A 524 13.37 -24.81 8.09
N LEU A 525 14.70 -24.64 8.00
CA LEU A 525 15.32 -23.41 7.46
C LEU A 525 15.31 -23.27 5.92
N ASN A 526 15.08 -24.35 5.16
CA ASN A 526 15.13 -24.33 3.68
C ASN A 526 13.77 -24.61 3.01
N LEU A 527 12.66 -24.65 3.75
CA LEU A 527 11.32 -24.94 3.20
C LEU A 527 10.88 -24.02 2.04
N PRO A 528 11.19 -22.71 2.02
CA PRO A 528 10.85 -21.84 0.89
C PRO A 528 11.56 -22.23 -0.41
N GLN A 529 12.66 -22.99 -0.31
CA GLN A 529 13.44 -23.50 -1.44
C GLN A 529 13.14 -24.98 -1.73
N SER A 530 12.17 -25.58 -1.03
CA SER A 530 11.68 -26.91 -1.38
C SER A 530 11.05 -26.90 -2.78
N GLN A 531 11.11 -28.05 -3.46
CA GLN A 531 10.53 -28.22 -4.78
C GLN A 531 9.04 -27.82 -4.81
N GLU A 532 8.25 -28.24 -3.81
CA GLU A 532 6.82 -27.89 -3.71
C GLU A 532 6.59 -26.37 -3.62
N ALA A 533 7.40 -25.65 -2.83
CA ALA A 533 7.27 -24.21 -2.66
C ALA A 533 7.71 -23.42 -3.91
N VAL A 534 8.78 -23.85 -4.57
CA VAL A 534 9.25 -23.28 -5.84
C VAL A 534 8.24 -23.52 -6.95
N GLU A 535 7.70 -24.73 -7.08
CA GLU A 535 6.65 -25.04 -8.06
C GLU A 535 5.37 -24.25 -7.84
N ALA A 536 4.93 -24.08 -6.58
CA ALA A 536 3.80 -23.22 -6.25
C ALA A 536 4.05 -21.76 -6.69
N SER A 537 5.28 -21.28 -6.52
CA SER A 537 5.72 -19.93 -6.90
C SER A 537 5.74 -19.74 -8.42
N VAL A 538 6.29 -20.70 -9.17
CA VAL A 538 6.29 -20.70 -10.64
C VAL A 538 4.86 -20.75 -11.18
N LYS A 539 4.00 -21.61 -10.62
CA LYS A 539 2.58 -21.68 -11.01
C LYS A 539 1.84 -20.36 -10.73
N ALA A 540 2.11 -19.73 -9.59
CA ALA A 540 1.55 -18.44 -9.25
C ALA A 540 2.04 -17.33 -10.19
N PHE A 541 3.33 -17.33 -10.55
CA PHE A 541 3.89 -16.40 -11.53
C PHE A 541 3.21 -16.56 -12.89
N SER A 542 3.07 -17.80 -13.40
CA SER A 542 2.41 -18.06 -14.68
C SER A 542 0.95 -17.60 -14.71
N LYS A 543 0.24 -17.67 -13.57
CA LYS A 543 -1.18 -17.26 -13.48
C LYS A 543 -1.36 -15.76 -13.23
N TYR A 544 -0.61 -15.18 -12.31
CA TYR A 544 -0.86 -13.83 -11.79
C TYR A 544 0.21 -12.81 -12.15
N GLY A 545 1.31 -13.22 -12.78
CA GLY A 545 2.50 -12.39 -12.93
C GLY A 545 3.20 -12.16 -11.58
N LEU A 546 4.10 -11.16 -11.55
CA LEU A 546 4.89 -10.86 -10.34
C LEU A 546 4.17 -9.99 -9.32
N GLY A 547 3.29 -9.08 -9.74
CA GLY A 547 2.73 -8.07 -8.84
C GLY A 547 1.28 -7.72 -9.11
N PRO A 548 0.56 -7.27 -8.07
CA PRO A 548 -0.86 -6.94 -8.17
C PRO A 548 -1.13 -5.65 -8.98
N SER A 549 -0.11 -4.84 -9.25
CA SER A 549 -0.20 -3.55 -9.99
C SER A 549 -1.20 -2.54 -9.40
N SER A 550 -1.66 -2.75 -8.16
CA SER A 550 -2.65 -1.94 -7.44
C SER A 550 -2.72 -2.34 -5.97
N VAL A 551 -3.42 -1.55 -5.16
CA VAL A 551 -3.82 -1.97 -3.81
C VAL A 551 -4.96 -2.99 -3.91
N ARG A 552 -4.94 -3.98 -3.02
CA ARG A 552 -5.75 -5.21 -3.10
C ARG A 552 -7.26 -4.97 -3.26
N TRP A 553 -7.79 -3.91 -2.66
CA TRP A 553 -9.24 -3.66 -2.63
C TRP A 553 -9.74 -2.71 -3.72
N TYR A 554 -8.83 -2.11 -4.48
CA TYR A 554 -9.21 -1.09 -5.44
C TYR A 554 -9.84 -1.69 -6.70
N TYR A 555 -9.28 -2.80 -7.18
CA TYR A 555 -9.73 -3.48 -8.39
C TYR A 555 -10.11 -4.95 -8.14
N GLY A 556 -9.55 -5.62 -7.14
CA GLY A 556 -9.92 -6.99 -6.78
C GLY A 556 -8.80 -7.71 -6.05
N THR A 557 -9.16 -8.76 -5.31
CA THR A 557 -8.20 -9.62 -4.61
C THR A 557 -7.87 -10.84 -5.45
N PHE A 558 -6.68 -11.41 -5.30
CA PHE A 558 -6.36 -12.72 -5.86
C PHE A 558 -6.86 -13.83 -4.94
N ASP A 559 -7.28 -14.95 -5.51
CA ASP A 559 -7.67 -16.18 -4.82
C ASP A 559 -6.53 -16.75 -3.96
N VAL A 560 -5.27 -16.64 -4.40
CA VAL A 560 -4.11 -17.06 -3.60
C VAL A 560 -3.99 -16.30 -2.27
N PHE A 561 -4.34 -15.01 -2.24
CA PHE A 561 -4.36 -14.25 -1.00
C PHE A 561 -5.44 -14.76 -0.04
N ILE A 562 -6.61 -15.10 -0.59
CA ILE A 562 -7.72 -15.66 0.19
C ILE A 562 -7.31 -17.02 0.78
N ALA A 563 -6.64 -17.87 -0.01
CA ALA A 563 -6.17 -19.18 0.43
C ALA A 563 -5.20 -19.07 1.62
N LEU A 564 -4.21 -18.17 1.54
CA LEU A 564 -3.28 -17.92 2.63
C LEU A 564 -3.99 -17.40 3.90
N GLU A 565 -4.90 -16.43 3.75
CA GLU A 565 -5.66 -15.90 4.89
C GLU A 565 -6.53 -16.96 5.57
N ARG A 566 -7.15 -17.86 4.80
CA ARG A 566 -7.91 -19.00 5.36
C ARG A 566 -7.03 -19.93 6.16
N ARG A 567 -5.85 -20.27 5.64
CA ARG A 567 -4.89 -21.14 6.33
C ARG A 567 -4.44 -20.51 7.64
N LEU A 568 -4.08 -19.22 7.62
CA LEU A 568 -3.72 -18.47 8.81
C LEU A 568 -4.86 -18.39 9.83
N ALA A 569 -6.09 -18.17 9.38
CA ALA A 569 -7.25 -18.08 10.28
C ALA A 569 -7.51 -19.38 11.07
N LYS A 570 -7.12 -20.53 10.50
CA LYS A 570 -7.26 -21.86 11.10
C LYS A 570 -5.96 -22.37 11.74
N LEU A 571 -4.92 -21.54 11.81
CA LEU A 571 -3.57 -21.97 12.21
C LEU A 571 -3.51 -22.43 13.66
N TYR A 572 -4.28 -21.77 14.54
CA TYR A 572 -4.26 -22.00 15.99
C TYR A 572 -5.66 -22.35 16.52
N PRO A 573 -5.97 -23.65 16.71
CA PRO A 573 -7.20 -24.10 17.34
C PRO A 573 -7.49 -23.43 18.69
N SER A 574 -6.46 -23.08 19.47
CA SER A 574 -6.62 -22.42 20.77
C SER A 574 -7.22 -21.03 20.66
N LEU A 575 -6.84 -20.29 19.62
CA LEU A 575 -7.36 -18.97 19.34
C LEU A 575 -8.82 -19.06 18.88
N GLU A 576 -9.16 -20.01 18.00
CA GLU A 576 -10.54 -20.27 17.58
C GLU A 576 -11.41 -20.71 18.77
N HIS A 577 -10.88 -21.58 19.63
CA HIS A 577 -11.57 -21.97 20.85
C HIS A 577 -11.83 -20.78 21.79
N HIS A 578 -10.90 -19.82 21.88
CA HIS A 578 -11.05 -18.62 22.71
C HIS A 578 -11.99 -17.59 22.10
N SER A 579 -11.69 -17.13 20.90
CA SER A 579 -12.32 -16.00 20.21
C SER A 579 -13.54 -16.39 19.37
N GLY A 580 -13.80 -17.69 19.19
CA GLY A 580 -14.77 -18.17 18.21
C GLY A 580 -14.22 -18.01 16.79
N ARG A 581 -15.03 -17.52 15.86
CA ARG A 581 -14.60 -17.33 14.45
C ARG A 581 -13.38 -16.43 14.38
N CYS A 582 -12.29 -16.93 13.79
CA CYS A 582 -11.06 -16.18 13.53
C CYS A 582 -10.97 -15.74 12.05
N ARG A 583 -10.22 -14.66 11.79
CA ARG A 583 -9.82 -14.23 10.45
C ARG A 583 -8.34 -13.85 10.46
N ALA A 584 -7.75 -13.80 9.28
CA ALA A 584 -6.42 -13.25 9.07
C ALA A 584 -6.43 -12.03 8.15
N MET A 585 -5.41 -11.19 8.29
CA MET A 585 -5.16 -10.02 7.47
C MET A 585 -3.69 -9.98 7.05
N LEU A 586 -3.44 -9.84 5.74
CA LEU A 586 -2.08 -9.71 5.18
C LEU A 586 -1.69 -8.25 4.97
N GLY A 587 -0.41 -7.94 5.22
CA GLY A 587 0.20 -6.63 5.04
C GLY A 587 1.43 -6.72 4.17
N THR A 588 1.82 -5.58 3.59
CA THR A 588 2.96 -5.48 2.65
C THR A 588 4.26 -5.99 3.22
N ASP A 589 4.54 -5.63 4.47
CA ASP A 589 5.68 -6.06 5.27
C ASP A 589 5.29 -5.97 6.75
N ALA A 590 6.01 -6.65 7.63
CA ALA A 590 5.69 -6.69 9.05
C ALA A 590 5.81 -5.31 9.72
N HIS A 591 6.79 -4.49 9.32
CA HIS A 591 6.98 -3.15 9.87
C HIS A 591 5.74 -2.27 9.66
N THR A 592 5.27 -2.17 8.42
CA THR A 592 4.12 -1.38 8.01
C THR A 592 2.81 -1.94 8.57
N MET A 593 2.71 -3.27 8.70
CA MET A 593 1.57 -3.92 9.36
C MET A 593 1.51 -3.53 10.85
N MET A 594 2.62 -3.65 11.57
CA MET A 594 2.71 -3.34 12.99
C MET A 594 2.46 -1.86 13.28
N LEU A 595 3.06 -0.98 12.49
CA LEU A 595 2.84 0.46 12.56
C LEU A 595 1.34 0.80 12.47
N SER A 596 0.61 0.15 11.56
CA SER A 596 -0.82 0.41 11.39
C SER A 596 -1.71 -0.27 12.43
N LEU A 597 -1.36 -1.48 12.87
CA LEU A 597 -2.08 -2.18 13.94
C LEU A 597 -2.05 -1.37 15.24
N LEU A 598 -0.85 -0.94 15.66
CA LEU A 598 -0.70 -0.17 16.90
C LEU A 598 -1.36 1.20 16.77
N SER A 599 -1.23 1.85 15.62
CA SER A 599 -1.95 3.10 15.34
C SER A 599 -3.45 2.94 15.48
N ALA A 600 -4.04 1.86 14.94
CA ALA A 600 -5.46 1.58 15.11
C ALA A 600 -5.85 1.31 16.58
N CYS A 601 -4.99 0.63 17.34
CA CYS A 601 -5.21 0.31 18.76
C CYS A 601 -5.16 1.53 19.70
N THR A 602 -4.53 2.64 19.28
CA THR A 602 -4.45 3.89 20.08
C THR A 602 -5.77 4.65 20.14
N ASN A 603 -6.71 4.37 19.24
CA ASN A 603 -8.01 5.04 19.23
C ASN A 603 -8.95 4.41 20.28
N PRO A 604 -9.50 5.21 21.22
CA PRO A 604 -10.43 4.71 22.22
C PRO A 604 -11.73 4.24 21.57
N TYR A 605 -12.20 3.06 21.97
CA TYR A 605 -13.42 2.43 21.42
C TYR A 605 -14.71 3.04 21.99
N ALA A 606 -14.63 3.65 23.18
CA ALA A 606 -15.79 4.18 23.90
C ALA A 606 -15.44 5.46 24.63
N SER A 607 -16.34 6.43 24.59
CA SER A 607 -16.23 7.67 25.37
C SER A 607 -16.25 7.37 26.87
N GLY A 608 -15.41 8.07 27.64
CA GLY A 608 -15.31 7.87 29.08
C GLY A 608 -14.61 6.58 29.51
N VAL A 609 -13.87 5.93 28.60
CA VAL A 609 -13.00 4.79 28.90
C VAL A 609 -11.56 5.18 28.57
N ILE A 610 -10.67 5.10 29.56
CA ILE A 610 -9.25 5.38 29.36
C ILE A 610 -8.61 4.17 28.65
N ASN A 611 -7.92 4.43 27.55
CA ASN A 611 -7.19 3.42 26.78
C ASN A 611 -5.70 3.46 27.15
N ILE A 612 -5.18 2.37 27.70
CA ILE A 612 -3.78 2.27 28.12
C ILE A 612 -3.09 1.23 27.26
N LEU A 613 -1.99 1.63 26.62
CA LEU A 613 -1.12 0.75 25.86
C LEU A 613 0.16 0.54 26.65
N LEU A 614 0.46 -0.71 26.99
CA LEU A 614 1.71 -1.10 27.63
C LEU A 614 2.63 -1.72 26.58
N ILE A 615 3.81 -1.11 26.39
CA ILE A 615 4.78 -1.51 25.38
C ILE A 615 6.16 -1.63 26.03
N PRO A 616 6.87 -2.77 25.90
CA PRO A 616 8.24 -2.88 26.37
C PRO A 616 9.15 -1.82 25.74
N ALA A 617 10.10 -1.29 26.51
CA ALA A 617 11.13 -0.37 26.01
C ALA A 617 12.03 -1.03 24.95
N THR A 618 12.12 -2.36 24.94
CA THR A 618 12.81 -3.17 23.94
C THR A 618 12.00 -3.39 22.65
N ALA A 619 10.72 -2.99 22.61
CA ALA A 619 9.87 -3.25 21.46
C ALA A 619 10.45 -2.65 20.16
N PRO A 620 10.22 -3.32 19.00
CA PRO A 620 10.69 -2.83 17.71
C PRO A 620 10.22 -1.41 17.40
N LEU A 621 11.01 -0.68 16.60
CA LEU A 621 10.70 0.71 16.24
C LEU A 621 9.30 0.85 15.62
N ALA A 622 8.88 -0.10 14.77
CA ALA A 622 7.54 -0.14 14.17
C ALA A 622 6.40 -0.02 15.19
N VAL A 623 6.56 -0.68 16.34
CA VAL A 623 5.57 -0.75 17.42
C VAL A 623 5.50 0.60 18.13
N LYS A 624 6.67 1.18 18.42
CA LYS A 624 6.79 2.50 19.05
C LYS A 624 6.23 3.60 18.15
N ASP A 625 6.60 3.59 16.87
CA ASP A 625 6.14 4.55 15.88
C ASP A 625 4.63 4.41 15.65
N GLY A 626 4.13 3.17 15.51
CA GLY A 626 2.71 2.90 15.38
C GLY A 626 1.88 3.41 16.57
N ALA A 627 2.35 3.17 17.80
CA ALA A 627 1.69 3.67 19.00
C ALA A 627 1.67 5.20 19.06
N ASN A 628 2.70 5.86 18.54
CA ASN A 628 2.80 7.33 18.54
C ASN A 628 2.21 7.99 17.28
N LEU A 629 1.80 7.22 16.26
CA LEU A 629 1.48 7.75 14.93
C LEU A 629 0.28 8.71 14.93
N ASN A 630 -0.64 8.54 15.87
CA ASN A 630 -1.73 9.48 16.07
C ASN A 630 -1.39 10.37 17.27
N ARG A 631 -1.79 11.65 17.23
CA ARG A 631 -1.73 12.51 18.41
C ARG A 631 -2.51 11.82 19.55
N PRO A 632 -1.87 11.52 20.69
CA PRO A 632 -2.55 10.87 21.81
C PRO A 632 -3.76 11.70 22.20
N ARG A 633 -4.93 11.06 22.28
CA ARG A 633 -6.12 11.69 22.82
C ARG A 633 -5.97 11.82 24.33
N VAL A 634 -6.74 12.73 24.93
CA VAL A 634 -6.73 12.96 26.39
C VAL A 634 -7.03 11.68 27.18
N ASP A 635 -7.78 10.75 26.58
CA ASP A 635 -8.17 9.46 27.13
C ASP A 635 -7.26 8.29 26.71
N THR A 636 -6.17 8.51 25.97
CA THR A 636 -5.20 7.47 25.60
C THR A 636 -3.84 7.72 26.25
N GLN A 637 -3.30 6.72 26.94
CA GLN A 637 -1.97 6.74 27.54
C GLN A 637 -1.11 5.60 26.98
N ILE A 638 0.14 5.91 26.64
CA ILE A 638 1.12 4.94 26.15
C ILE A 638 2.24 4.89 27.17
N ILE A 639 2.47 3.71 27.75
CA ILE A 639 3.45 3.51 28.81
C ILE A 639 4.51 2.56 28.29
N TYR A 640 5.75 3.06 28.25
CA TYR A 640 6.92 2.26 27.94
C TYR A 640 7.54 1.72 29.22
N TYR A 641 7.94 0.46 29.24
CA TYR A 641 8.49 -0.18 30.44
C TYR A 641 9.70 -1.07 30.16
N ASP A 642 10.69 -1.05 31.03
CA ASP A 642 11.89 -1.90 30.90
C ASP A 642 11.66 -3.32 31.44
N ASN A 643 10.91 -3.42 32.53
CA ASN A 643 10.56 -4.67 33.19
C ASN A 643 9.13 -4.58 33.77
N LEU A 644 8.57 -5.73 34.14
CA LEU A 644 7.21 -5.79 34.68
C LEU A 644 7.06 -5.09 36.04
N ASP A 645 8.13 -4.87 36.80
CA ASP A 645 8.10 -4.11 38.06
C ASP A 645 7.86 -2.61 37.83
N ASN A 646 8.45 -2.04 36.78
CA ASN A 646 8.25 -0.63 36.43
C ASN A 646 6.83 -0.33 35.95
N VAL A 647 6.19 -1.30 35.27
CA VAL A 647 4.77 -1.20 34.86
C VAL A 647 3.85 -0.99 36.05
N VAL A 648 4.12 -1.71 37.15
CA VAL A 648 3.32 -1.65 38.38
C VAL A 648 3.29 -0.24 38.95
N ALA A 649 4.45 0.43 38.98
CA ALA A 649 4.56 1.79 39.50
C ALA A 649 3.79 2.81 38.65
N GLU A 650 3.79 2.65 37.32
CA GLU A 650 3.05 3.55 36.42
C GLU A 650 1.54 3.31 36.44
N LEU A 651 1.08 2.06 36.51
CA LEU A 651 -0.34 1.74 36.61
C LEU A 651 -0.97 2.29 37.91
N ARG A 652 -0.22 2.29 39.02
CA ARG A 652 -0.68 2.86 40.29
C ARG A 652 -0.84 4.39 40.26
N LYS A 653 -0.19 5.08 39.31
CA LYS A 653 -0.30 6.55 39.13
C LYS A 653 -1.53 6.96 38.34
N LEU A 654 -2.27 6.02 37.77
CA LEU A 654 -3.46 6.30 36.97
C LEU A 654 -4.60 6.89 37.81
N PRO A 655 -5.38 7.83 37.25
CA PRO A 655 -6.40 8.56 38.00
C PRO A 655 -7.55 7.66 38.49
N GLY A 656 -7.58 7.43 39.80
CA GLY A 656 -8.75 7.06 40.63
C GLY A 656 -9.45 5.74 40.33
N ALA A 657 -9.93 5.07 41.39
CA ALA A 657 -10.61 3.77 41.32
C ALA A 657 -12.01 3.75 40.65
N ALA A 658 -12.42 4.84 39.98
CA ALA A 658 -13.74 4.98 39.36
C ALA A 658 -13.72 4.99 37.81
N SER A 659 -12.54 5.08 37.20
CA SER A 659 -12.40 5.20 35.74
C SER A 659 -12.50 3.84 35.07
N LYS A 660 -13.29 3.74 33.99
CA LYS A 660 -13.35 2.53 33.15
C LYS A 660 -12.09 2.46 32.28
N LEU A 661 -11.50 1.28 32.15
CA LEU A 661 -10.19 1.09 31.49
C LEU A 661 -10.29 0.07 30.35
N HIS A 662 -9.60 0.37 29.25
CA HIS A 662 -9.18 -0.60 28.24
C HIS A 662 -7.67 -0.74 28.30
N LEU A 663 -7.19 -1.98 28.40
CA LEU A 663 -5.77 -2.27 28.46
C LEU A 663 -5.35 -2.99 27.18
N THR A 664 -4.29 -2.54 26.54
CA THR A 664 -3.66 -3.19 25.38
C THR A 664 -2.22 -3.54 25.76
N LEU A 665 -1.91 -4.83 25.77
CA LEU A 665 -0.59 -5.35 26.08
C LEU A 665 0.07 -5.79 24.79
N TYR A 666 1.22 -5.21 24.45
CA TYR A 666 2.08 -5.72 23.39
C TYR A 666 3.15 -6.61 24.03
N LEU A 667 3.20 -7.87 23.63
CA LEU A 667 4.07 -8.90 24.19
C LEU A 667 4.78 -9.62 23.05
N GLN A 668 6.12 -9.65 23.08
CA GLN A 668 6.88 -10.51 22.20
C GLN A 668 6.79 -11.94 22.74
N THR A 669 6.44 -12.91 21.90
CA THR A 669 6.32 -14.30 22.33
C THR A 669 7.67 -14.95 22.58
N THR A 670 8.70 -14.42 21.91
CA THR A 670 10.10 -14.83 22.01
C THR A 670 10.92 -13.59 22.30
N ASN A 671 11.64 -13.58 23.42
CA ASN A 671 12.51 -12.47 23.80
C ASN A 671 13.82 -12.50 23.01
N HIS A 672 14.59 -11.41 23.07
CA HIS A 672 15.87 -11.29 22.38
C HIS A 672 16.92 -12.31 22.83
N ASP A 673 16.83 -12.81 24.07
CA ASP A 673 17.68 -13.87 24.62
C ASP A 673 17.21 -15.29 24.24
N GLY A 674 16.13 -15.41 23.46
CA GLY A 674 15.53 -16.67 23.05
C GLY A 674 14.56 -17.26 24.08
N SER A 675 14.36 -16.62 25.23
CA SER A 675 13.38 -17.09 26.21
C SER A 675 11.95 -16.93 25.69
N ILE A 676 11.08 -17.85 26.10
CA ILE A 676 9.68 -17.92 25.69
C ILE A 676 8.82 -17.17 26.71
N LEU A 677 7.81 -16.44 26.22
CA LEU A 677 6.87 -15.69 27.05
C LEU A 677 6.10 -16.60 28.02
N ASP A 678 6.25 -16.36 29.32
CA ASP A 678 5.34 -16.84 30.35
C ASP A 678 4.10 -15.94 30.40
N LEU A 679 3.14 -16.23 29.51
CA LEU A 679 1.93 -15.46 29.36
C LEU A 679 1.04 -15.47 30.63
N PRO A 680 0.79 -16.63 31.29
CA PRO A 680 0.04 -16.65 32.56
C PRO A 680 0.65 -15.75 33.63
N ALA A 681 1.96 -15.87 33.92
CA ALA A 681 2.59 -15.07 34.96
C ALA A 681 2.59 -13.58 34.63
N THR A 682 2.83 -13.25 33.36
CA THR A 682 2.81 -11.86 32.86
C THR A 682 1.44 -11.21 33.04
N ILE A 683 0.37 -11.90 32.62
CA ILE A 683 -1.00 -11.37 32.76
C ILE A 683 -1.40 -11.27 34.22
N GLN A 684 -1.14 -12.30 35.03
CA GLN A 684 -1.48 -12.29 36.45
C GLN A 684 -0.84 -11.11 37.17
N ARG A 685 0.44 -10.83 36.88
CA ARG A 685 1.19 -9.71 37.48
C ARG A 685 0.67 -8.34 37.05
N ILE A 686 0.29 -8.16 35.79
CA ILE A 686 -0.23 -6.87 35.31
C ILE A 686 -1.65 -6.62 35.86
N VAL A 687 -2.49 -7.65 35.86
CA VAL A 687 -3.90 -7.54 36.28
C VAL A 687 -4.03 -7.39 37.81
N SER A 688 -3.15 -8.00 38.61
CA SER A 688 -3.18 -7.85 40.08
C SER A 688 -2.97 -6.42 40.57
N GLU A 689 -2.39 -5.56 39.73
CA GLU A 689 -2.11 -4.15 40.05
C GLU A 689 -3.24 -3.20 39.69
N ILE A 690 -4.29 -3.70 39.02
CA ILE A 690 -5.49 -2.92 38.76
C ILE A 690 -6.36 -2.95 40.02
N ALA A 691 -6.50 -1.80 40.68
CA ALA A 691 -7.14 -1.65 41.99
C ALA A 691 -8.55 -2.29 42.09
N ASP A 692 -9.33 -2.27 41.00
CA ASP A 692 -10.58 -3.02 40.89
C ASP A 692 -10.72 -3.66 39.48
N PRO A 693 -10.70 -5.00 39.36
CA PRO A 693 -10.92 -5.71 38.10
C PRO A 693 -12.25 -5.38 37.39
N ILE A 694 -13.23 -4.78 38.06
CA ILE A 694 -14.50 -4.30 37.48
C ILE A 694 -14.28 -3.09 36.56
N GLN A 695 -13.22 -2.31 36.78
CA GLN A 695 -12.82 -1.16 35.94
C GLN A 695 -12.41 -1.62 34.54
N LEU A 696 -11.82 -2.81 34.43
CA LEU A 696 -11.37 -3.36 33.16
C LEU A 696 -12.59 -3.74 32.29
N LYS A 697 -12.84 -2.92 31.28
CA LYS A 697 -13.91 -3.13 30.28
C LYS A 697 -13.44 -3.97 29.10
N GLY A 698 -12.14 -3.97 28.81
CA GLY A 698 -11.56 -4.76 27.74
C GLY A 698 -10.06 -4.92 27.91
N LEU A 699 -9.56 -6.08 27.54
CA LEU A 699 -8.14 -6.41 27.46
C LEU A 699 -7.81 -6.80 26.02
N LYS A 700 -6.74 -6.26 25.45
CA LYS A 700 -6.18 -6.72 24.17
C LYS A 700 -4.80 -7.27 24.42
N LEU A 701 -4.57 -8.51 24.00
CA LEU A 701 -3.27 -9.17 24.06
C LEU A 701 -2.73 -9.23 22.63
N ILE A 702 -1.76 -8.39 22.31
CA ILE A 702 -1.03 -8.45 21.04
C ILE A 702 0.20 -9.33 21.28
N LEU A 703 0.14 -10.55 20.76
CA LEU A 703 1.23 -11.53 20.77
C LEU A 703 2.02 -11.39 19.47
N ASP A 704 3.19 -10.78 19.55
CA ASP A 704 4.13 -10.69 18.43
C ASP A 704 4.96 -11.96 18.33
N ASP A 705 4.54 -12.81 17.41
CA ASP A 705 5.12 -14.11 17.11
C ASP A 705 6.08 -14.07 15.91
N SER A 706 6.59 -12.89 15.56
CA SER A 706 7.60 -12.72 14.50
C SER A 706 8.90 -13.49 14.78
N GLY A 707 9.18 -13.80 16.05
CA GLY A 707 10.30 -14.63 16.47
C GLY A 707 9.98 -16.14 16.57
N GLY A 708 8.70 -16.52 16.56
CA GLY A 708 8.26 -17.88 16.84
C GLY A 708 7.92 -18.71 15.60
N LEU A 709 7.23 -18.13 14.60
CA LEU A 709 6.82 -18.86 13.39
C LEU A 709 8.03 -19.47 12.66
N GLY A 710 7.93 -20.75 12.28
CA GLY A 710 9.00 -21.51 11.64
C GLY A 710 10.07 -22.04 12.60
N LYS A 711 9.97 -21.72 13.91
CA LYS A 711 11.02 -22.04 14.90
C LYS A 711 10.47 -22.78 16.12
N ILE A 712 9.36 -22.31 16.69
CA ILE A 712 8.81 -22.76 17.98
C ILE A 712 7.59 -23.68 17.77
N GLY A 713 7.43 -24.64 18.68
CA GLY A 713 6.31 -25.58 18.69
C GLY A 713 6.59 -26.88 17.93
N PRO A 714 5.80 -27.94 18.17
CA PRO A 714 6.01 -29.25 17.54
C PRO A 714 5.85 -29.25 16.02
N ARG A 715 5.00 -28.36 15.48
CA ARG A 715 4.80 -28.18 14.03
C ARG A 715 5.61 -27.00 13.49
N HIS A 716 6.43 -26.36 14.33
CA HIS A 716 7.11 -25.10 14.06
C HIS A 716 6.14 -23.97 13.64
N LEU A 717 4.92 -23.97 14.16
CA LEU A 717 3.91 -22.96 13.84
C LEU A 717 3.94 -21.75 14.79
N GLY A 718 4.84 -21.73 15.77
CA GLY A 718 5.07 -20.59 16.65
C GLY A 718 4.59 -20.80 18.08
N TYR A 719 4.44 -19.70 18.82
CA TYR A 719 4.19 -19.75 20.26
C TYR A 719 2.91 -20.49 20.65
N LEU A 720 1.80 -20.20 19.96
CA LEU A 720 0.52 -20.85 20.28
C LEU A 720 0.52 -22.34 19.97
N ASP A 721 1.32 -22.79 18.99
CA ASP A 721 1.50 -24.22 18.69
C ASP A 721 2.20 -24.94 19.84
N LEU A 722 3.23 -24.32 20.43
CA LEU A 722 3.87 -24.84 21.64
C LEU A 722 2.88 -24.89 22.83
N MET A 723 2.15 -23.80 23.08
CA MET A 723 1.19 -23.75 24.19
C MET A 723 0.04 -24.74 24.04
N GLU A 724 -0.43 -24.97 22.82
CA GLU A 724 -1.44 -26.00 22.51
C GLU A 724 -0.94 -27.41 22.85
N ARG A 725 0.33 -27.70 22.56
CA ARG A 725 0.95 -28.98 22.93
C ARG A 725 1.04 -29.15 24.44
N GLU A 726 1.50 -28.12 25.15
CA GLU A 726 1.81 -28.21 26.58
C GLU A 726 0.55 -28.14 27.46
N HIS A 727 -0.45 -27.36 27.06
CA HIS A 727 -1.60 -27.03 27.91
C HIS A 727 -2.96 -27.34 27.27
N GLY A 728 -2.95 -27.82 26.02
CA GLY A 728 -4.14 -28.12 25.26
C GLY A 728 -4.83 -26.87 24.68
N VAL A 729 -5.75 -27.10 23.75
CA VAL A 729 -6.46 -26.05 22.99
C VAL A 729 -7.24 -25.06 23.88
N SER A 730 -7.64 -25.47 25.09
CA SER A 730 -8.42 -24.61 26.00
C SER A 730 -7.55 -23.69 26.88
N PHE A 731 -6.23 -23.65 26.70
CA PHE A 731 -5.32 -22.97 27.63
C PHE A 731 -5.62 -21.48 27.79
N LEU A 732 -5.92 -20.75 26.71
CA LEU A 732 -6.25 -19.31 26.78
C LEU A 732 -7.45 -19.03 27.70
N LYS A 733 -8.55 -19.79 27.53
CA LYS A 733 -9.73 -19.66 28.39
C LYS A 733 -9.46 -20.07 29.84
N LYS A 734 -8.67 -21.13 30.05
CA LYS A 734 -8.29 -21.60 31.40
C LYS A 734 -7.44 -20.55 32.12
N MET A 735 -6.42 -20.03 31.44
CA MET A 735 -5.49 -19.03 31.96
C MET A 735 -6.18 -17.71 32.28
N LEU A 736 -7.02 -17.19 31.37
CA LEU A 736 -7.75 -15.94 31.60
C LEU A 736 -8.90 -16.10 32.62
N GLY A 737 -9.43 -17.31 32.77
CA GLY A 737 -10.54 -17.60 33.67
C GLY A 737 -11.87 -16.95 33.25
N LYS A 738 -12.93 -17.23 34.02
CA LYS A 738 -14.32 -16.86 33.64
C LYS A 738 -14.58 -15.35 33.56
N LYS A 739 -13.81 -14.54 34.29
CA LYS A 739 -14.03 -13.07 34.36
C LYS A 739 -13.32 -12.31 33.24
N LEU A 740 -12.09 -12.70 32.91
CA LEU A 740 -11.24 -11.96 31.96
C LEU A 740 -11.40 -12.48 30.54
N ALA A 741 -11.58 -13.80 30.36
CA ALA A 741 -11.69 -14.40 29.02
C ALA A 741 -12.75 -13.72 28.13
N PRO A 742 -13.99 -13.44 28.59
CA PRO A 742 -15.01 -12.82 27.73
C PRO A 742 -14.72 -11.36 27.34
N LYS A 743 -13.77 -10.71 28.02
CA LYS A 743 -13.36 -9.32 27.77
C LYS A 743 -12.03 -9.21 27.05
N THR A 744 -11.40 -10.34 26.73
CA THR A 744 -10.04 -10.39 26.19
C THR A 744 -10.07 -10.69 24.70
N GLU A 745 -9.59 -9.75 23.91
CA GLU A 745 -9.25 -9.98 22.50
C GLU A 745 -7.79 -10.42 22.41
N VAL A 746 -7.54 -11.53 21.71
CA VAL A 746 -6.19 -12.03 21.46
C VAL A 746 -5.86 -11.81 20.00
N VAL A 747 -4.73 -11.15 19.75
CA VAL A 747 -4.26 -10.76 18.43
C VAL A 747 -2.88 -11.36 18.27
N VAL A 748 -2.72 -12.29 17.33
CA VAL A 748 -1.42 -12.84 16.95
C VAL A 748 -0.93 -12.07 15.74
N THR A 749 0.32 -11.62 15.77
CA THR A 749 0.96 -11.00 14.62
C THR A 749 2.31 -11.65 14.35
N GLY A 750 2.77 -11.63 13.10
CA GLY A 750 4.05 -12.20 12.74
C GLY A 750 4.58 -11.69 11.41
N SER A 751 5.81 -12.11 11.10
CA SER A 751 6.53 -11.76 9.88
C SER A 751 6.88 -13.05 9.12
N PHE A 752 6.44 -13.14 7.86
CA PHE A 752 6.91 -14.20 6.96
C PHE A 752 8.39 -14.03 6.60
N PHE A 753 8.93 -12.83 6.76
CA PHE A 753 10.33 -12.55 6.41
C PHE A 753 11.25 -13.14 7.46
N ASN A 754 10.95 -12.93 8.74
CA ASN A 754 11.70 -13.51 9.84
C ASN A 754 11.58 -15.05 9.94
N ALA A 755 10.45 -15.60 9.45
CA ALA A 755 10.18 -17.03 9.44
C ALA A 755 10.77 -17.73 8.21
N PHE A 756 10.51 -17.21 7.02
CA PHE A 756 10.69 -17.88 5.72
C PHE A 756 11.43 -17.03 4.67
N GLY A 757 11.92 -15.84 5.02
CA GLY A 757 12.49 -14.88 4.08
C GLY A 757 11.46 -14.27 3.11
N GLN A 758 10.17 -14.54 3.25
CA GLN A 758 9.14 -14.00 2.36
C GLN A 758 8.65 -12.65 2.87
N GLN A 759 8.58 -11.64 2.02
CA GLN A 759 8.05 -10.34 2.43
C GLN A 759 6.57 -10.48 2.84
N GLY A 760 6.19 -9.84 3.94
CA GLY A 760 4.80 -9.78 4.38
C GLY A 760 4.61 -9.95 5.88
N GLY A 761 3.76 -9.10 6.44
CA GLY A 761 3.27 -9.22 7.81
C GLY A 761 1.87 -9.80 7.85
N TYR A 762 1.51 -10.49 8.93
CA TYR A 762 0.14 -10.98 9.13
C TYR A 762 -0.39 -10.67 10.53
N ILE A 763 -1.72 -10.67 10.62
CA ILE A 763 -2.47 -10.62 11.87
C ILE A 763 -3.52 -11.72 11.83
N ILE A 764 -3.69 -12.45 12.94
CA ILE A 764 -4.76 -13.42 13.17
C ILE A 764 -5.46 -13.04 14.48
N SER A 765 -6.78 -12.92 14.45
CA SER A 765 -7.56 -12.56 15.64
C SER A 765 -9.03 -12.94 15.42
N SER A 766 -9.91 -12.56 16.35
CA SER A 766 -11.36 -12.69 16.14
C SER A 766 -11.77 -12.03 14.83
N ALA A 767 -12.75 -12.62 14.16
CA ALA A 767 -13.23 -12.09 12.90
C ALA A 767 -13.78 -10.67 13.04
N SER A 768 -14.39 -10.35 14.19
CA SER A 768 -14.83 -9.00 14.55
C SER A 768 -13.67 -8.02 14.65
N PHE A 769 -12.57 -8.41 15.29
CA PHE A 769 -11.40 -7.55 15.42
C PHE A 769 -10.78 -7.24 14.06
N VAL A 770 -10.59 -8.29 13.25
CA VAL A 770 -10.03 -8.14 11.90
C VAL A 770 -10.95 -7.31 11.01
N GLU A 771 -12.27 -7.53 11.05
CA GLU A 771 -13.24 -6.74 10.27
C GLU A 771 -13.11 -5.24 10.57
N VAL A 772 -12.99 -4.85 11.84
CA VAL A 772 -12.75 -3.46 12.23
C VAL A 772 -11.38 -2.97 11.74
N HIS A 773 -10.32 -3.77 11.91
CA HIS A 773 -8.96 -3.39 11.56
C HIS A 773 -8.71 -3.29 10.05
N THR A 774 -9.45 -4.03 9.22
CA THR A 774 -9.38 -3.87 7.75
C THR A 774 -9.80 -2.47 7.28
N VAL A 775 -10.45 -1.70 8.15
CA VAL A 775 -10.94 -0.35 7.84
C VAL A 775 -10.16 0.72 8.57
N SER A 776 -9.83 0.49 9.85
CA SER A 776 -9.10 1.47 10.66
C SER A 776 -7.59 1.44 10.46
N SER A 777 -7.04 0.32 9.98
CA SER A 777 -5.60 0.18 9.71
C SER A 777 -5.28 0.78 8.35
N LYS A 778 -4.64 1.96 8.36
CA LYS A 778 -4.35 2.72 7.13
C LYS A 778 -3.44 1.96 6.16
N SER A 779 -2.46 1.17 6.62
CA SER A 779 -1.63 0.38 5.71
C SER A 779 -2.45 -0.60 4.88
N PHE A 780 -3.38 -1.35 5.47
CA PHE A 780 -4.13 -2.39 4.78
C PHE A 780 -4.92 -1.87 3.56
N VAL A 781 -5.45 -0.64 3.66
CA VAL A 781 -6.26 -0.02 2.60
C VAL A 781 -5.38 0.62 1.52
N PHE A 782 -4.22 1.17 1.90
CA PHE A 782 -3.43 2.07 1.05
C PHE A 782 -2.08 1.50 0.60
N SER A 783 -1.67 0.33 1.08
CA SER A 783 -0.42 -0.30 0.67
C SER A 783 -0.65 -1.46 -0.30
N THR A 784 0.33 -1.69 -1.17
CA THR A 784 0.33 -2.82 -2.10
C THR A 784 0.53 -4.12 -1.32
N PRO A 785 -0.29 -5.16 -1.48
CA PRO A 785 -0.07 -6.43 -0.79
C PRO A 785 1.25 -7.10 -1.24
N PRO A 786 1.77 -8.10 -0.51
CA PRO A 786 2.86 -8.95 -0.99
C PRO A 786 2.58 -9.53 -2.38
N THR A 787 3.62 -9.92 -3.11
CA THR A 787 3.44 -10.47 -4.45
C THR A 787 2.62 -11.78 -4.43
N PRO A 788 1.80 -12.08 -5.44
CA PRO A 788 1.11 -13.38 -5.54
C PRO A 788 2.07 -14.58 -5.46
N VAL A 789 3.30 -14.41 -5.98
CA VAL A 789 4.38 -15.40 -5.91
C VAL A 789 4.81 -15.67 -4.47
N GLN A 790 5.11 -14.62 -3.69
CA GLN A 790 5.46 -14.74 -2.27
C GLN A 790 4.33 -15.37 -1.46
N VAL A 791 3.08 -14.95 -1.72
CA VAL A 791 1.93 -15.49 -1.01
C VAL A 791 1.72 -16.97 -1.32
N ALA A 792 1.85 -17.39 -2.58
CA ALA A 792 1.81 -18.81 -2.94
C ALA A 792 2.90 -19.61 -2.22
N MET A 793 4.12 -19.06 -2.15
CA MET A 793 5.22 -19.68 -1.44
C MET A 793 4.93 -19.82 0.05
N SER A 794 4.52 -18.74 0.72
CA SER A 794 4.16 -18.75 2.15
C SER A 794 3.00 -19.69 2.45
N GLU A 795 1.98 -19.75 1.59
CA GLU A 795 0.85 -20.66 1.72
C GLU A 795 1.31 -22.12 1.65
N LYS A 796 2.17 -22.44 0.67
CA LYS A 796 2.73 -23.79 0.51
C LYS A 796 3.63 -24.18 1.68
N VAL A 797 4.49 -23.29 2.15
CA VAL A 797 5.36 -23.55 3.31
C VAL A 797 4.53 -23.82 4.57
N LEU A 798 3.48 -23.03 4.83
CA LEU A 798 2.57 -23.29 5.95
C LEU A 798 1.81 -24.61 5.78
N GLU A 799 1.45 -24.99 4.55
CA GLU A 799 0.85 -26.28 4.27
C GLU A 799 1.80 -27.43 4.64
N ILE A 800 3.06 -27.37 4.21
CA ILE A 800 4.08 -28.38 4.52
C ILE A 800 4.28 -28.49 6.03
N LEU A 801 4.42 -27.36 6.74
CA LEU A 801 4.55 -27.35 8.20
C LEU A 801 3.32 -27.96 8.89
N SER A 802 2.13 -27.69 8.36
CA SER A 802 0.88 -28.24 8.90
C SER A 802 0.70 -29.75 8.66
N ARG A 803 1.37 -30.31 7.63
CA ARG A 803 1.39 -31.76 7.35
C ARG A 803 2.36 -32.52 8.26
N GLY A 804 3.41 -31.87 8.76
CA GLY A 804 4.59 -32.44 9.41
C GLY A 804 4.39 -33.13 10.78
N THR A 805 3.16 -33.47 11.15
CA THR A 805 2.86 -34.27 12.35
C THR A 805 1.83 -35.34 12.00
N SER A 806 2.31 -36.48 11.52
CA SER A 806 1.65 -37.78 11.64
C SER A 806 2.53 -38.69 12.46
#